data_AF-A0A365ZRF9-F1
#
_entry.id   AF-A0A365ZRF9-F1
#
_cell.length_a   1.000
_cell.length_b   1.000
_cell.length_c   1.000
_cell.angle_alpha   90.00
_cell.angle_beta   90.00
_cell.angle_gamma   90.00
#
_symmetry.space_group_name_H-M   'P 1'
#
loop_
_entity.id
_entity.type
_entity.pdbx_description
1 polymer ?
#
loop_
_entity_poly.entity_id
_entity_poly.type
_entity_poly.pdbx_seq_one_letter_code
_entity_poly.pdbx_strand_id
1 'polypeptide(L)'
;GAEPAAAPPRRHLASLAEALAALPPTLPGLPIGITALDQALGGLQPGRFYLVAGAPGAGASLLATTAARTTALTGNLPVLYAASGLTSADVLARVIAAHTPVDYRRLRAGTLDPNERQAVADTTQLLNNAPLFIDDGTELDTTAIASTVPDVPHLALLVIDRLQAAHDPRLPLSGAAGITDAVQALAHLARTRHLSVLAALDTDDPALLQALAADLTLTLTRKNTRTQLTIRERDLGDLADVVLTADLTHARFTDYVESDPYAGIKPLTQTEIDAITPFPNTDDYSSTGRTPGFDPAHAFSSDQGRQVTADLAAAVRPYLDQPAALEQLPPDLRDVLPTLVRLLDTPAASNQRNSSPLSAVQEAVTGAAACHPRLPATAPNRHLQAALDAFYAHARAHGYAPPAAPPTPPPTAPRPASALPSQTPEPTQAVPGPAPRPATPSDAAPRNTTYAGRNYSHFTQMITTAVQRALEEHGGDPEAATEALSKQAIPNGMALFEATRVGGNYEHTVYPETLEFLRKKTKDGADEIWEGRHKWEHTQIMDAIGRGTLTDLTVTVLDTNASYLSAFKTHLPIGALQHNPNGGFDPKRSGIYRLPDRPTWNHPDLPDPIGNRREQGPILLDDATIRLLIRCAKLGLCEPPHITESWTSGATEGLLEKFRRVLTQARETAILNDDDVTYEYIKAMYSKFVSTIGESSVNRDIRRPDWMHIIRSQAFANLWYKAHRAHKKGLTIVRLRGTDELHITATDTDWRTVFNEGRLTTELKNKDQYTLPRSRKSAR
;
A
#
# COMPACT_ATOMS: atom_id res chain seq x y z
N GLY A 1 3.60 5.72 -73.45
CA GLY A 1 3.45 4.34 -72.98
C GLY A 1 3.87 4.32 -71.53
N ALA A 2 2.93 4.03 -70.63
CA ALA A 2 3.26 3.81 -69.23
C ALA A 2 3.85 2.41 -69.11
N GLU A 3 5.11 2.33 -68.67
CA GLU A 3 5.78 1.07 -68.35
C GLU A 3 5.07 0.42 -67.16
N PRO A 4 4.79 -0.90 -67.19
CA PRO A 4 4.04 -1.53 -66.12
C PRO A 4 4.92 -1.62 -64.86
N ALA A 5 4.36 -1.21 -63.72
CA ALA A 5 4.99 -1.37 -62.42
C ALA A 5 5.30 -2.86 -62.17
N ALA A 6 6.58 -3.16 -61.96
CA ALA A 6 7.07 -4.51 -61.70
C ALA A 6 6.39 -5.09 -60.45
N ALA A 7 5.81 -6.30 -60.59
CA ALA A 7 5.20 -7.03 -59.50
C ALA A 7 6.23 -7.31 -58.38
N PRO A 8 5.83 -7.23 -57.09
CA PRO A 8 6.75 -7.49 -55.98
C PRO A 8 7.33 -8.92 -56.08
N PRO A 9 8.62 -9.12 -55.77
CA PRO A 9 9.29 -10.40 -55.93
C PRO A 9 8.62 -11.47 -55.06
N ARG A 10 8.30 -12.62 -55.66
CA ARG A 10 7.39 -13.62 -55.07
C ARG A 10 7.97 -14.40 -53.89
N ARG A 11 9.30 -14.44 -53.66
CA ARG A 11 9.94 -15.04 -52.48
C ARG A 11 11.33 -14.42 -52.28
N HIS A 12 11.58 -13.83 -51.12
CA HIS A 12 12.91 -13.36 -50.71
C HIS A 12 13.68 -14.53 -50.09
N LEU A 13 14.81 -14.92 -50.70
CA LEU A 13 15.74 -15.89 -50.11
C LEU A 13 16.81 -15.09 -49.37
N ALA A 14 16.75 -15.06 -48.04
CA ALA A 14 17.80 -14.45 -47.24
C ALA A 14 19.01 -15.41 -47.17
N SER A 15 20.20 -14.90 -47.46
CA SER A 15 21.45 -15.57 -47.14
C SER A 15 21.62 -15.71 -45.61
N LEU A 16 22.44 -16.66 -45.16
CA LEU A 16 22.72 -16.81 -43.73
C LEU A 16 23.28 -15.52 -43.10
N ALA A 17 24.09 -14.77 -43.85
CA ALA A 17 24.62 -13.49 -43.41
C ALA A 17 23.53 -12.43 -43.24
N GLU A 18 22.57 -12.36 -44.17
CA GLU A 18 21.40 -11.47 -44.05
C GLU A 18 20.48 -11.91 -42.90
N ALA A 19 20.31 -13.20 -42.67
CA ALA A 19 19.54 -13.72 -41.54
C ALA A 19 20.22 -13.44 -40.18
N LEU A 20 21.55 -13.54 -40.11
CA LEU A 20 22.35 -13.17 -38.93
C LEU A 20 22.38 -11.66 -38.69
N ALA A 21 22.38 -10.85 -39.75
CA ALA A 21 22.29 -9.39 -39.65
C ALA A 21 20.87 -8.90 -39.33
N ALA A 22 19.84 -9.66 -39.74
CA ALA A 22 18.44 -9.42 -39.42
C ALA A 22 17.99 -10.06 -38.09
N LEU A 23 18.88 -10.82 -37.42
CA LEU A 23 18.62 -11.35 -36.09
C LEU A 23 18.41 -10.13 -35.17
N PRO A 24 17.18 -9.91 -34.68
CA PRO A 24 16.94 -8.75 -33.85
C PRO A 24 17.85 -8.85 -32.62
N PRO A 25 18.41 -7.73 -32.11
CA PRO A 25 18.97 -7.73 -30.76
C PRO A 25 17.93 -8.36 -29.84
N THR A 26 18.34 -9.19 -28.88
CA THR A 26 17.43 -9.96 -28.02
C THR A 26 16.50 -8.99 -27.27
N LEU A 27 15.37 -8.66 -27.88
CA LEU A 27 14.40 -7.74 -27.32
C LEU A 27 13.70 -8.52 -26.20
N PRO A 28 13.64 -7.98 -24.98
CA PRO A 28 12.92 -8.64 -23.90
C PRO A 28 11.45 -8.81 -24.33
N GLY A 29 10.93 -10.03 -24.20
CA GLY A 29 9.53 -10.31 -24.52
C GLY A 29 8.58 -9.55 -23.60
N LEU A 30 7.31 -9.42 -24.00
CA LEU A 30 6.30 -8.74 -23.18
C LEU A 30 6.07 -9.54 -21.90
N PRO A 31 6.20 -8.93 -20.70
CA PRO A 31 5.96 -9.64 -19.45
C PRO A 31 4.46 -9.92 -19.27
N ILE A 32 4.14 -11.14 -18.84
CA ILE A 32 2.81 -11.53 -18.39
C ILE A 32 2.52 -10.87 -17.03
N GLY A 33 3.54 -10.60 -16.22
CA GLY A 33 3.44 -9.95 -14.91
C GLY A 33 3.40 -10.92 -13.74
N ILE A 34 3.89 -12.15 -13.96
CA ILE A 34 4.10 -13.16 -12.93
C ILE A 34 5.56 -13.59 -13.04
N THR A 35 6.35 -13.32 -12.01
CA THR A 35 7.82 -13.40 -12.07
C THR A 35 8.31 -14.77 -12.52
N ALA A 36 7.80 -15.83 -11.90
CA ALA A 36 8.24 -17.19 -12.18
C ALA A 36 7.90 -17.60 -13.63
N LEU A 37 6.76 -17.12 -14.15
CA LEU A 37 6.34 -17.39 -15.52
C LEU A 37 7.13 -16.58 -16.55
N ASP A 38 7.40 -15.31 -16.26
CA ASP A 38 8.20 -14.43 -17.11
C ASP A 38 9.65 -14.91 -17.20
N GLN A 39 10.22 -15.45 -16.12
CA GLN A 39 11.54 -16.09 -16.12
C GLN A 39 11.58 -17.37 -16.95
N ALA A 40 10.54 -18.20 -16.87
CA ALA A 40 10.48 -19.45 -17.61
C ALA A 40 10.24 -19.25 -19.12
N LEU A 41 9.47 -18.24 -19.51
CA LEU A 41 9.15 -17.95 -20.92
C LEU A 41 10.12 -16.96 -21.58
N GLY A 42 10.80 -16.12 -20.81
CA GLY A 42 11.51 -14.95 -21.34
C GLY A 42 10.56 -13.86 -21.89
N GLY A 43 9.32 -13.83 -21.40
CA GLY A 43 8.23 -12.99 -21.90
C GLY A 43 7.60 -13.47 -23.21
N LEU A 44 6.51 -12.82 -23.61
CA LEU A 44 5.81 -13.08 -24.87
C LEU A 44 6.58 -12.43 -26.03
N GLN A 45 7.01 -13.25 -26.98
CA GLN A 45 7.84 -12.84 -28.09
C GLN A 45 6.95 -12.43 -29.28
N PRO A 46 7.28 -11.34 -29.99
CA PRO A 46 6.60 -10.98 -31.22
C PRO A 46 6.74 -12.09 -32.27
N GLY A 47 5.67 -12.37 -33.02
CA GLY A 47 5.70 -13.43 -34.02
C GLY A 47 5.38 -14.84 -33.50
N ARG A 48 5.07 -14.98 -32.20
CA ARG A 48 4.74 -16.27 -31.57
C ARG A 48 3.29 -16.33 -31.09
N PHE A 49 2.73 -17.53 -31.17
CA PHE A 49 1.42 -17.86 -30.62
C PHE A 49 1.56 -18.68 -29.32
N TYR A 50 0.86 -18.23 -28.29
CA TYR A 50 0.85 -18.83 -26.95
C TYR A 50 -0.57 -19.30 -26.63
N LEU A 51 -0.72 -20.58 -26.29
CA LEU A 51 -1.98 -21.18 -25.88
C LEU A 51 -1.96 -21.43 -24.37
N VAL A 52 -2.86 -20.80 -23.62
CA VAL A 52 -3.10 -21.12 -22.21
C VAL A 52 -4.28 -22.06 -22.13
N ALA A 53 -4.01 -23.31 -21.75
CA ALA A 53 -4.99 -24.37 -21.65
C ALA A 53 -5.26 -24.74 -20.19
N GLY A 54 -6.48 -25.15 -19.86
CA GLY A 54 -6.83 -25.69 -18.56
C GLY A 54 -8.30 -26.03 -18.47
N ALA A 55 -8.66 -27.02 -17.64
CA ALA A 55 -10.05 -27.40 -17.42
C ALA A 55 -10.93 -26.19 -17.05
N PRO A 56 -12.26 -26.23 -17.30
CA PRO A 56 -13.15 -25.15 -16.93
C PRO A 56 -13.01 -24.79 -15.45
N GLY A 57 -12.75 -23.51 -15.20
CA GLY A 57 -12.50 -23.00 -13.85
C GLY A 57 -11.05 -23.07 -13.37
N ALA A 58 -10.12 -23.72 -14.09
CA ALA A 58 -8.69 -23.73 -13.75
C ALA A 58 -8.06 -22.32 -13.81
N GLY A 59 -8.61 -21.43 -14.64
CA GLY A 59 -8.26 -20.01 -14.67
C GLY A 59 -7.52 -19.55 -15.93
N ALA A 60 -7.54 -20.28 -17.05
CA ALA A 60 -6.89 -19.88 -18.30
C ALA A 60 -7.19 -18.42 -18.71
N SER A 61 -8.46 -18.04 -18.68
CA SER A 61 -8.95 -16.67 -18.88
C SER A 61 -8.34 -15.63 -17.93
N LEU A 62 -8.09 -15.99 -16.66
CA LEU A 62 -7.48 -15.08 -15.67
C LEU A 62 -6.00 -14.83 -15.96
N LEU A 63 -5.29 -15.84 -16.49
CA LEU A 63 -3.90 -15.68 -16.91
C LEU A 63 -3.81 -14.80 -18.17
N ALA A 64 -4.71 -15.00 -19.13
CA ALA A 64 -4.83 -14.15 -20.31
C ALA A 64 -5.17 -12.70 -19.95
N THR A 65 -6.11 -12.50 -19.03
CA THR A 65 -6.45 -11.19 -18.47
C THR A 65 -5.27 -10.55 -17.74
N THR A 66 -4.44 -11.35 -17.06
CA THR A 66 -3.23 -10.86 -16.39
C THR A 66 -2.19 -10.35 -17.38
N ALA A 67 -1.94 -11.07 -18.47
CA ALA A 67 -1.04 -10.60 -19.53
C ALA A 67 -1.54 -9.30 -20.18
N ALA A 68 -2.84 -9.22 -20.50
CA ALA A 68 -3.46 -8.02 -21.04
C ALA A 68 -3.33 -6.82 -20.09
N ARG A 69 -3.66 -7.03 -18.81
CA ARG A 69 -3.57 -6.03 -17.75
C ARG A 69 -2.14 -5.51 -17.61
N THR A 70 -1.16 -6.42 -17.47
CA THR A 70 0.25 -6.03 -17.29
C THR A 70 0.76 -5.25 -18.49
N THR A 71 0.47 -5.71 -19.71
CA THR A 71 0.92 -5.04 -20.95
C THR A 71 0.32 -3.64 -21.10
N ALA A 72 -0.99 -3.50 -20.85
CA ALA A 72 -1.69 -2.24 -21.01
C ALA A 72 -1.41 -1.24 -19.87
N LEU A 73 -1.46 -1.66 -18.61
CA LEU A 73 -1.34 -0.76 -17.46
C LEU A 73 0.10 -0.52 -17.03
N THR A 74 0.94 -1.56 -17.00
CA THR A 74 2.33 -1.45 -16.56
C THR A 74 3.25 -1.12 -17.73
N GLY A 75 3.04 -1.79 -18.87
CA GLY A 75 3.83 -1.54 -20.08
C GLY A 75 3.41 -0.28 -20.84
N ASN A 76 2.18 0.21 -20.63
CA ASN A 76 1.57 1.27 -21.43
C ASN A 76 1.65 0.98 -22.95
N LEU A 77 1.48 -0.29 -23.31
CA LEU A 77 1.53 -0.77 -24.69
C LEU A 77 0.13 -1.19 -25.17
N PRO A 78 -0.24 -0.90 -26.42
CA PRO A 78 -1.57 -1.25 -26.94
C PRO A 78 -1.86 -2.75 -26.92
N VAL A 79 -3.02 -3.10 -26.35
CA VAL A 79 -3.54 -4.46 -26.26
C VAL A 79 -4.92 -4.53 -26.91
N LEU A 80 -5.15 -5.52 -27.76
CA LEU A 80 -6.46 -5.87 -28.29
C LEU A 80 -6.92 -7.15 -27.60
N TYR A 81 -8.07 -7.08 -26.95
CA TYR A 81 -8.68 -8.17 -26.21
C TYR A 81 -9.97 -8.61 -26.91
N ALA A 82 -9.88 -9.70 -27.67
CA ALA A 82 -11.02 -10.32 -28.32
C ALA A 82 -11.76 -11.25 -27.32
N ALA A 83 -12.87 -10.75 -26.79
CA ALA A 83 -13.67 -11.35 -25.73
C ALA A 83 -14.75 -12.29 -26.31
N SER A 84 -14.35 -13.47 -26.77
CA SER A 84 -15.26 -14.51 -27.26
C SER A 84 -16.07 -15.12 -26.11
N GLY A 85 -17.35 -14.73 -26.03
CA GLY A 85 -18.31 -15.22 -25.03
C GLY A 85 -18.20 -14.56 -23.65
N LEU A 86 -17.48 -13.44 -23.56
CA LEU A 86 -17.38 -12.58 -22.37
C LEU A 86 -17.78 -11.16 -22.76
N THR A 87 -18.47 -10.45 -21.87
CA THR A 87 -18.75 -9.03 -22.11
C THR A 87 -17.55 -8.17 -21.73
N SER A 88 -17.45 -6.99 -22.34
CA SER A 88 -16.50 -5.94 -21.94
C SER A 88 -16.60 -5.61 -20.44
N ALA A 89 -17.80 -5.65 -19.86
CA ALA A 89 -18.01 -5.51 -18.43
C ALA A 89 -17.43 -6.66 -17.59
N ASP A 90 -17.47 -7.90 -18.08
CA ASP A 90 -16.84 -9.05 -17.41
C ASP A 90 -15.31 -8.92 -17.40
N VAL A 91 -14.73 -8.54 -18.54
CA VAL A 91 -13.28 -8.32 -18.69
C VAL A 91 -12.84 -7.16 -17.78
N LEU A 92 -13.55 -6.04 -17.81
CA LEU A 92 -13.26 -4.88 -16.99
C LEU A 92 -13.35 -5.20 -15.49
N ALA A 93 -14.37 -5.94 -15.06
CA ALA A 93 -14.52 -6.35 -13.66
C ALA A 93 -13.33 -7.21 -13.20
N ARG A 94 -12.82 -8.12 -14.04
CA ARG A 94 -11.63 -8.92 -13.72
C ARG A 94 -10.38 -8.05 -13.63
N VAL A 95 -10.21 -7.11 -14.56
CA VAL A 95 -9.08 -6.17 -14.55
C VAL A 95 -9.08 -5.32 -13.29
N ILE A 96 -10.22 -4.76 -12.91
CA ILE A 96 -10.38 -3.93 -11.70
C ILE A 96 -10.14 -4.77 -10.44
N ALA A 97 -10.80 -5.93 -10.31
CA ALA A 97 -10.62 -6.80 -9.14
C ALA A 97 -9.17 -7.24 -8.98
N ALA A 98 -8.46 -7.50 -10.08
CA ALA A 98 -7.06 -7.91 -10.02
C ALA A 98 -6.08 -6.78 -9.67
N HIS A 99 -6.46 -5.53 -9.94
CA HIS A 99 -5.65 -4.33 -9.65
C HIS A 99 -5.96 -3.71 -8.28
N THR A 100 -7.10 -4.06 -7.67
CA THR A 100 -7.58 -3.51 -6.40
C THR A 100 -7.63 -4.58 -5.30
N PRO A 101 -7.78 -4.22 -4.01
CA PRO A 101 -8.07 -5.17 -2.95
C PRO A 101 -9.56 -5.59 -2.91
N VAL A 102 -10.33 -5.31 -3.96
CA VAL A 102 -11.79 -5.52 -3.99
C VAL A 102 -12.10 -6.94 -4.45
N ASP A 103 -12.97 -7.62 -3.70
CA ASP A 103 -13.48 -8.94 -4.08
C ASP A 103 -14.30 -8.86 -5.38
N TYR A 104 -13.98 -9.74 -6.34
CA TYR A 104 -14.61 -9.80 -7.66
C TYR A 104 -16.12 -10.02 -7.60
N ARG A 105 -16.62 -10.85 -6.67
CA ARG A 105 -18.06 -11.11 -6.51
C ARG A 105 -18.78 -9.88 -5.97
N ARG A 106 -18.17 -9.18 -5.00
CA ARG A 106 -18.72 -7.94 -4.45
C ARG A 106 -18.73 -6.82 -5.50
N LEU A 107 -17.65 -6.71 -6.28
CA LEU A 107 -17.57 -5.80 -7.42
C LEU A 107 -18.70 -6.05 -8.43
N ARG A 108 -18.93 -7.32 -8.79
CA ARG A 108 -20.01 -7.72 -9.70
C ARG A 108 -21.40 -7.47 -9.12
N ALA A 109 -21.57 -7.66 -7.82
CA ALA A 109 -22.84 -7.43 -7.13
C ALA A 109 -23.11 -5.94 -6.84
N GLY A 110 -22.12 -5.06 -7.04
CA GLY A 110 -22.22 -3.65 -6.65
C GLY A 110 -22.27 -3.42 -5.14
N THR A 111 -21.97 -4.44 -4.33
CA THR A 111 -22.04 -4.41 -2.85
C THR A 111 -20.71 -3.96 -2.24
N LEU A 112 -20.19 -2.87 -2.79
CA LEU A 112 -18.94 -2.26 -2.38
C LEU A 112 -19.16 -1.30 -1.22
N ASP A 113 -18.22 -1.24 -0.28
CA ASP A 113 -18.19 -0.20 0.75
C ASP A 113 -17.66 1.13 0.17
N PRO A 114 -17.75 2.27 0.90
CA PRO A 114 -17.30 3.56 0.39
C PRO A 114 -15.83 3.60 -0.02
N ASN A 115 -14.95 2.91 0.71
CA ASN A 115 -13.51 2.86 0.42
C ASN A 115 -13.23 2.00 -0.81
N GLU A 116 -13.91 0.87 -0.95
CA GLU A 116 -13.84 0.02 -2.13
C GLU A 116 -14.39 0.75 -3.37
N ARG A 117 -15.48 1.50 -3.25
CA ARG A 117 -16.00 2.34 -4.34
C ARG A 117 -14.98 3.40 -4.76
N GLN A 118 -14.29 4.01 -3.81
CA GLN A 118 -13.23 4.97 -4.13
C GLN A 118 -12.04 4.29 -4.81
N ALA A 119 -11.59 3.13 -4.32
CA ALA A 119 -10.51 2.37 -4.94
C ALA A 119 -10.85 1.91 -6.38
N VAL A 120 -12.10 1.52 -6.60
CA VAL A 120 -12.63 1.23 -7.95
C VAL A 120 -12.61 2.49 -8.80
N ALA A 121 -13.11 3.62 -8.30
CA ALA A 121 -13.13 4.89 -9.04
C ALA A 121 -11.72 5.35 -9.45
N ASP A 122 -10.75 5.27 -8.53
CA ASP A 122 -9.35 5.62 -8.78
C ASP A 122 -8.74 4.70 -9.86
N THR A 123 -9.04 3.40 -9.78
CA THR A 123 -8.58 2.42 -10.78
C THR A 123 -9.26 2.64 -12.13
N THR A 124 -10.54 2.99 -12.17
CA THR A 124 -11.24 3.35 -13.40
C THR A 124 -10.63 4.59 -14.05
N GLN A 125 -10.20 5.58 -13.26
CA GLN A 125 -9.48 6.74 -13.80
C GLN A 125 -8.12 6.35 -14.42
N LEU A 126 -7.40 5.41 -13.81
CA LEU A 126 -6.16 4.88 -14.39
C LEU A 126 -6.43 4.13 -15.70
N LEU A 127 -7.47 3.30 -15.73
CA LEU A 127 -7.88 2.51 -16.89
C LEU A 127 -8.34 3.37 -18.07
N ASN A 128 -8.93 4.53 -17.81
CA ASN A 128 -9.33 5.47 -18.87
C ASN A 128 -8.17 5.92 -19.75
N ASN A 129 -6.93 5.91 -19.23
CA ASN A 129 -5.74 6.30 -19.96
C ASN A 129 -4.93 5.09 -20.49
N ALA A 130 -5.33 3.86 -20.16
CA ALA A 130 -4.62 2.65 -20.56
C ALA A 130 -5.00 2.24 -21.99
N PRO A 131 -4.03 1.86 -22.84
CA PRO A 131 -4.29 1.45 -24.22
C PRO A 131 -4.80 0.00 -24.32
N LEU A 132 -5.91 -0.30 -23.63
CA LEU A 132 -6.59 -1.61 -23.66
C LEU A 132 -7.89 -1.50 -24.46
N PHE A 133 -7.93 -2.12 -25.63
CA PHE A 133 -9.08 -2.18 -26.52
C PHE A 133 -9.78 -3.52 -26.35
N ILE A 134 -11.08 -3.51 -26.04
CA ILE A 134 -11.87 -4.72 -25.85
C ILE A 134 -12.88 -4.82 -27.00
N ASP A 135 -12.85 -5.95 -27.70
CA ASP A 135 -13.83 -6.32 -28.71
C ASP A 135 -14.66 -7.47 -28.14
N ASP A 136 -15.92 -7.22 -27.81
CA ASP A 136 -16.90 -8.20 -27.30
C ASP A 136 -18.02 -8.49 -28.32
N GLY A 137 -17.71 -8.31 -29.61
CA GLY A 137 -18.64 -8.57 -30.72
C GLY A 137 -19.18 -10.01 -30.74
N THR A 138 -20.41 -10.18 -31.24
CA THR A 138 -21.11 -11.47 -31.26
C THR A 138 -20.60 -12.45 -32.31
N GLU A 139 -19.91 -11.97 -33.34
CA GLU A 139 -19.40 -12.75 -34.49
C GLU A 139 -17.86 -12.73 -34.53
N LEU A 140 -17.21 -12.89 -33.37
CA LEU A 140 -15.75 -12.88 -33.25
C LEU A 140 -15.12 -14.18 -33.80
N ASP A 141 -15.02 -14.28 -35.12
CA ASP A 141 -14.20 -15.29 -35.78
C ASP A 141 -12.75 -14.80 -36.03
N THR A 142 -11.88 -15.67 -36.54
CA THR A 142 -10.48 -15.31 -36.80
C THR A 142 -10.32 -14.26 -37.90
N THR A 143 -11.29 -14.15 -38.82
CA THR A 143 -11.28 -13.15 -39.90
C THR A 143 -11.62 -11.78 -39.35
N ALA A 144 -12.65 -11.68 -38.52
CA ALA A 144 -13.06 -10.47 -37.81
C ALA A 144 -11.92 -9.95 -36.92
N ILE A 145 -11.29 -10.83 -36.12
CA ILE A 145 -10.14 -10.47 -35.30
C ILE A 145 -8.99 -9.92 -36.18
N ALA A 146 -8.67 -10.61 -37.28
CA ALA A 146 -7.60 -10.17 -38.18
C ALA A 146 -7.90 -8.83 -38.87
N SER A 147 -9.19 -8.50 -39.08
CA SER A 147 -9.63 -7.21 -39.62
C SER A 147 -9.58 -6.07 -38.60
N THR A 148 -9.74 -6.36 -37.31
CA THR A 148 -9.66 -5.36 -36.21
C THR A 148 -8.21 -5.03 -35.84
N VAL A 149 -7.27 -5.96 -36.02
CA VAL A 149 -5.84 -5.75 -35.68
C VAL A 149 -5.23 -4.46 -36.29
N PRO A 150 -5.44 -4.13 -37.58
CA PRO A 150 -5.00 -2.86 -38.17
C PRO A 150 -5.57 -1.59 -37.52
N ASP A 151 -6.73 -1.67 -36.88
CA ASP A 151 -7.42 -0.51 -36.28
C ASP A 151 -6.77 -0.09 -34.95
N VAL A 152 -5.95 -0.96 -34.35
CA VAL A 152 -5.17 -0.65 -33.14
C VAL A 152 -3.72 -0.34 -33.53
N PRO A 153 -3.32 0.94 -33.56
CA PRO A 153 -1.96 1.32 -33.96
C PRO A 153 -0.94 0.82 -32.95
N HIS A 154 0.18 0.29 -33.44
CA HIS A 154 1.28 -0.23 -32.62
C HIS A 154 0.85 -1.34 -31.64
N LEU A 155 -0.11 -2.18 -32.05
CA LEU A 155 -0.56 -3.32 -31.26
C LEU A 155 0.63 -4.20 -30.82
N ALA A 156 0.80 -4.36 -29.51
CA ALA A 156 1.86 -5.15 -28.92
C ALA A 156 1.41 -6.58 -28.60
N LEU A 157 0.18 -6.73 -28.09
CA LEU A 157 -0.38 -8.00 -27.65
C LEU A 157 -1.83 -8.16 -28.14
N LEU A 158 -2.11 -9.28 -28.77
CA LEU A 158 -3.46 -9.75 -29.08
C LEU A 158 -3.84 -10.85 -28.08
N VAL A 159 -4.94 -10.67 -27.34
CA VAL A 159 -5.49 -11.67 -26.42
C VAL A 159 -6.83 -12.17 -26.93
N ILE A 160 -7.02 -13.50 -26.93
CA ILE A 160 -8.28 -14.16 -27.27
C ILE A 160 -8.80 -14.89 -26.03
N ASP A 161 -9.91 -14.42 -25.46
CA ASP A 161 -10.56 -15.05 -24.29
C ASP A 161 -12.06 -15.22 -24.57
N ARG A 162 -12.56 -16.40 -24.94
CA ARG A 162 -11.89 -17.72 -24.95
C ARG A 162 -12.19 -18.54 -26.20
N LEU A 163 -11.27 -19.44 -26.51
CA LEU A 163 -11.50 -20.62 -27.34
C LEU A 163 -12.23 -21.67 -26.49
N GLN A 164 -13.28 -22.31 -27.04
CA GLN A 164 -14.12 -23.26 -26.27
C GLN A 164 -14.10 -24.65 -26.87
N ALA A 165 -13.63 -25.64 -26.11
CA ALA A 165 -13.53 -27.03 -26.58
C ALA A 165 -14.90 -27.61 -26.95
N ALA A 166 -15.93 -27.29 -26.16
CA ALA A 166 -17.31 -27.64 -26.47
C ALA A 166 -17.84 -26.79 -27.63
N HIS A 167 -18.58 -27.42 -28.54
CA HIS A 167 -19.22 -26.69 -29.64
C HIS A 167 -20.40 -25.86 -29.12
N ASP A 168 -20.41 -24.57 -29.42
CA ASP A 168 -21.52 -23.65 -29.20
C ASP A 168 -21.82 -22.89 -30.50
N PRO A 169 -23.00 -23.10 -31.12
CA PRO A 169 -23.36 -22.44 -32.39
C PRO A 169 -23.37 -20.91 -32.33
N ARG A 170 -23.43 -20.32 -31.12
CA ARG A 170 -23.42 -18.87 -30.92
C ARG A 170 -22.02 -18.28 -30.81
N LEU A 171 -20.99 -19.13 -30.77
CA LEU A 171 -19.61 -18.73 -30.59
C LEU A 171 -18.76 -19.32 -31.72
N PRO A 172 -18.27 -18.49 -32.66
CA PRO A 172 -17.48 -18.96 -33.79
C PRO A 172 -16.22 -19.73 -33.39
N LEU A 173 -15.59 -19.35 -32.28
CA LEU A 173 -14.35 -19.96 -31.76
C LEU A 173 -14.62 -21.15 -30.82
N SER A 174 -15.51 -22.06 -31.23
CA SER A 174 -15.93 -23.20 -30.43
C SER A 174 -15.95 -24.53 -31.19
N GLY A 175 -15.77 -25.63 -30.46
CA GLY A 175 -15.72 -27.00 -31.01
C GLY A 175 -14.35 -27.40 -31.57
N ALA A 176 -14.01 -28.69 -31.46
CA ALA A 176 -12.67 -29.20 -31.75
C ALA A 176 -12.14 -28.86 -33.17
N ALA A 177 -12.99 -28.98 -34.21
CA ALA A 177 -12.60 -28.63 -35.57
C ALA A 177 -12.38 -27.11 -35.73
N GLY A 178 -13.32 -26.30 -35.25
CA GLY A 178 -13.26 -24.84 -35.33
C GLY A 178 -12.06 -24.25 -34.58
N ILE A 179 -11.70 -24.81 -33.42
CA ILE A 179 -10.53 -24.36 -32.65
C ILE A 179 -9.22 -24.71 -33.37
N THR A 180 -9.14 -25.87 -34.02
CA THR A 180 -7.92 -26.29 -34.73
C THR A 180 -7.60 -25.31 -35.86
N ASP A 181 -8.60 -24.99 -36.67
CA ASP A 181 -8.47 -24.00 -37.75
C ASP A 181 -8.17 -22.61 -37.18
N ALA A 182 -8.82 -22.24 -36.07
CA ALA A 182 -8.59 -20.95 -35.41
C ALA A 182 -7.16 -20.80 -34.89
N VAL A 183 -6.62 -21.82 -34.20
CA VAL A 183 -5.23 -21.81 -33.68
C VAL A 183 -4.22 -21.66 -34.83
N GLN A 184 -4.42 -22.37 -35.94
CA GLN A 184 -3.54 -22.25 -37.11
C GLN A 184 -3.62 -20.86 -37.74
N ALA A 185 -4.83 -20.31 -37.89
CA ALA A 185 -5.04 -18.97 -38.43
C ALA A 185 -4.41 -17.88 -37.52
N LEU A 186 -4.57 -18.00 -36.19
CA LEU A 186 -3.99 -17.07 -35.22
C LEU A 186 -2.46 -17.19 -35.15
N ALA A 187 -1.90 -18.40 -35.24
CA ALA A 187 -0.45 -18.59 -35.33
C ALA A 187 0.12 -18.01 -36.64
N HIS A 188 -0.61 -18.14 -37.75
CA HIS A 188 -0.25 -17.47 -38.99
C HIS A 188 -0.31 -15.95 -38.86
N LEU A 189 -1.35 -15.41 -38.21
CA LEU A 189 -1.51 -13.97 -37.95
C LEU A 189 -0.35 -13.44 -37.09
N ALA A 190 0.03 -14.14 -36.02
CA ALA A 190 1.16 -13.79 -35.15
C ALA A 190 2.44 -13.60 -35.98
N ARG A 191 2.79 -14.59 -36.82
CA ARG A 191 3.99 -14.56 -37.66
C ARG A 191 3.94 -13.46 -38.71
N THR A 192 2.84 -13.34 -39.44
CA THR A 192 2.71 -12.40 -40.56
C THR A 192 2.67 -10.94 -40.10
N ARG A 193 2.17 -10.67 -38.90
CA ARG A 193 2.10 -9.31 -38.32
C ARG A 193 3.20 -9.04 -37.29
N HIS A 194 4.11 -9.98 -37.05
CA HIS A 194 5.15 -9.91 -36.00
C HIS A 194 4.56 -9.49 -34.65
N LEU A 195 3.49 -10.14 -34.23
CA LEU A 195 2.69 -9.80 -33.06
C LEU A 195 2.69 -10.94 -32.04
N SER A 196 2.68 -10.62 -30.75
CA SER A 196 2.48 -11.62 -29.69
C SER A 196 0.99 -11.94 -29.59
N VAL A 197 0.63 -13.20 -29.74
CA VAL A 197 -0.77 -13.65 -29.67
C VAL A 197 -0.92 -14.65 -28.53
N LEU A 198 -1.86 -14.40 -27.62
CA LEU A 198 -2.15 -15.24 -26.46
C LEU A 198 -3.63 -15.65 -26.47
N ALA A 199 -3.93 -16.95 -26.48
CA ALA A 199 -5.30 -17.45 -26.45
C ALA A 199 -5.56 -18.29 -25.20
N ALA A 200 -6.72 -18.11 -24.57
CA ALA A 200 -7.21 -18.95 -23.48
C ALA A 200 -8.13 -20.06 -24.02
N LEU A 201 -7.90 -21.29 -23.59
CA LEU A 201 -8.66 -22.48 -23.94
C LEU A 201 -9.15 -23.19 -22.67
N ASP A 202 -10.41 -23.59 -22.65
CA ASP A 202 -11.11 -24.15 -21.48
C ASP A 202 -11.06 -25.68 -21.37
N THR A 203 -10.00 -26.31 -21.90
CA THR A 203 -9.75 -27.75 -21.75
C THR A 203 -8.29 -28.04 -21.42
N ASP A 204 -8.05 -29.13 -20.70
CA ASP A 204 -6.74 -29.73 -20.45
C ASP A 204 -6.57 -31.10 -21.12
N ASP A 205 -7.48 -31.48 -22.04
CA ASP A 205 -7.42 -32.75 -22.77
C ASP A 205 -6.12 -32.85 -23.60
N PRO A 206 -5.19 -33.76 -23.24
CA PRO A 206 -3.91 -33.85 -23.91
C PRO A 206 -4.01 -34.23 -25.38
N ALA A 207 -5.04 -35.00 -25.78
CA ALA A 207 -5.22 -35.41 -27.17
C ALA A 207 -5.59 -34.20 -28.05
N LEU A 208 -6.49 -33.35 -27.57
CA LEU A 208 -6.86 -32.12 -28.26
C LEU A 208 -5.70 -31.12 -28.28
N LEU A 209 -5.02 -30.89 -27.15
CA LEU A 209 -3.88 -29.98 -27.09
C LEU A 209 -2.75 -30.37 -28.05
N GLN A 210 -2.48 -31.67 -28.18
CA GLN A 210 -1.51 -32.17 -29.15
C GLN A 210 -1.96 -31.95 -30.61
N ALA A 211 -3.26 -32.09 -30.90
CA ALA A 211 -3.81 -31.86 -32.24
C ALA A 211 -3.77 -30.39 -32.67
N LEU A 212 -3.84 -29.43 -31.73
CA LEU A 212 -3.81 -27.99 -32.02
C LEU A 212 -2.45 -27.49 -32.52
N ALA A 213 -1.35 -28.19 -32.20
CA ALA A 213 0.01 -27.90 -32.65
C ALA A 213 0.47 -26.43 -32.47
N ALA A 214 0.03 -25.78 -31.38
CA ALA A 214 0.45 -24.43 -31.00
C ALA A 214 1.95 -24.35 -30.76
N ASP A 215 2.57 -23.19 -31.04
CA ASP A 215 4.02 -23.01 -30.88
C ASP A 215 4.45 -23.19 -29.41
N LEU A 216 3.70 -22.61 -28.47
CA LEU A 216 3.87 -22.80 -27.02
C LEU A 216 2.51 -23.04 -26.36
N THR A 217 2.42 -24.10 -25.56
CA THR A 217 1.24 -24.46 -24.76
C THR A 217 1.56 -24.39 -23.28
N LEU A 218 0.77 -23.62 -22.53
CA LEU A 218 0.84 -23.46 -21.09
C LEU A 218 -0.37 -24.18 -20.48
N THR A 219 -0.17 -25.35 -19.90
CA THR A 219 -1.26 -26.16 -19.34
C THR A 219 -1.39 -25.92 -17.83
N LEU A 220 -2.56 -25.45 -17.40
CA LEU A 220 -2.90 -25.15 -16.02
C LEU A 220 -3.61 -26.34 -15.35
N THR A 221 -2.99 -26.87 -14.30
CA THR A 221 -3.60 -27.86 -13.40
C THR A 221 -3.76 -27.25 -12.01
N ARG A 222 -5.00 -26.97 -11.58
CA ARG A 222 -5.27 -26.35 -10.28
C ARG A 222 -5.66 -27.38 -9.21
N LYS A 223 -5.01 -27.29 -8.05
CA LYS A 223 -5.40 -27.95 -6.78
C LYS A 223 -5.58 -26.89 -5.69
N ASN A 224 -6.83 -26.55 -5.39
CA ASN A 224 -7.18 -25.45 -4.47
C ASN A 224 -6.58 -24.11 -4.92
N THR A 225 -5.79 -23.45 -4.07
CA THR A 225 -5.07 -22.21 -4.36
C THR A 225 -3.75 -22.45 -5.09
N ARG A 226 -3.23 -23.68 -5.11
CA ARG A 226 -1.98 -24.04 -5.81
C ARG A 226 -2.29 -24.43 -7.25
N THR A 227 -1.65 -23.77 -8.20
CA THR A 227 -1.81 -24.07 -9.64
C THR A 227 -0.46 -24.44 -10.21
N GLN A 228 -0.36 -25.62 -10.79
CA GLN A 228 0.81 -26.04 -11.56
C GLN A 228 0.60 -25.63 -13.02
N LEU A 229 1.60 -25.01 -13.61
CA LEU A 229 1.62 -24.57 -14.99
C LEU A 229 2.79 -25.26 -15.70
N THR A 230 2.49 -26.12 -16.67
CA THR A 230 3.51 -26.78 -17.49
C THR A 230 3.64 -26.05 -18.81
N ILE A 231 4.86 -25.65 -19.16
CA ILE A 231 5.19 -24.99 -20.42
C ILE A 231 5.72 -26.04 -21.38
N ARG A 232 5.04 -26.24 -22.49
CA ARG A 232 5.42 -27.14 -23.57
C ARG A 232 5.63 -26.36 -24.86
N GLU A 233 6.78 -26.55 -25.49
CA GLU A 233 7.04 -26.07 -26.85
C GLU A 233 6.81 -27.24 -27.81
N ARG A 234 6.30 -26.94 -29.00
CA ARG A 234 5.86 -27.97 -29.96
C ARG A 234 6.95 -28.98 -30.32
N ASP A 235 8.15 -28.49 -30.60
CA ASP A 235 9.25 -29.26 -31.17
C ASP A 235 10.23 -29.75 -30.08
N LEU A 236 10.30 -29.05 -28.94
CA LEU A 236 11.19 -29.36 -27.81
C LEU A 236 10.51 -30.09 -26.65
N GLY A 237 9.18 -30.18 -26.64
CA GLY A 237 8.43 -30.82 -25.56
C GLY A 237 8.36 -29.95 -24.29
N ASP A 238 8.35 -30.59 -23.12
CA ASP A 238 8.21 -29.89 -21.84
C ASP A 238 9.48 -29.07 -21.53
N LEU A 239 9.31 -27.75 -21.44
CA LEU A 239 10.39 -26.80 -21.18
C LEU A 239 10.56 -26.50 -19.69
N ALA A 240 9.45 -26.33 -18.96
CA ALA A 240 9.47 -25.96 -17.54
C ALA A 240 8.13 -26.22 -16.86
N ASP A 241 8.19 -26.48 -15.56
CA ASP A 241 7.05 -26.47 -14.65
C ASP A 241 7.15 -25.28 -13.70
N VAL A 242 6.09 -24.48 -13.63
CA VAL A 242 5.98 -23.31 -12.77
C VAL A 242 4.82 -23.51 -11.81
N VAL A 243 5.02 -23.20 -10.53
CA VAL A 243 3.94 -23.19 -9.54
C VAL A 243 3.46 -21.76 -9.34
N LEU A 244 2.14 -21.57 -9.34
CA LEU A 244 1.45 -20.30 -9.15
C LEU A 244 0.43 -20.38 -8.01
N THR A 245 0.09 -19.24 -7.43
CA THR A 245 -1.04 -19.10 -6.49
C THR A 245 -2.25 -18.50 -7.19
N ALA A 246 -3.41 -19.16 -7.10
CA ALA A 246 -4.69 -18.68 -7.62
C ALA A 246 -5.43 -17.85 -6.55
N ASP A 247 -5.46 -16.54 -6.74
CA ASP A 247 -6.23 -15.59 -5.95
C ASP A 247 -7.55 -15.30 -6.67
N LEU A 248 -8.50 -16.23 -6.52
CA LEU A 248 -9.79 -16.15 -7.22
C LEU A 248 -10.69 -15.04 -6.66
N THR A 249 -10.48 -14.64 -5.40
CA THR A 249 -11.14 -13.50 -4.76
C THR A 249 -10.87 -12.21 -5.53
N HIS A 250 -9.64 -12.01 -6.00
CA HIS A 250 -9.24 -10.86 -6.79
C HIS A 250 -9.10 -11.20 -8.29
N ALA A 251 -9.63 -12.33 -8.75
CA ALA A 251 -9.59 -12.76 -10.16
C ALA A 251 -8.17 -12.73 -10.79
N ARG A 252 -7.14 -13.20 -10.08
CA ARG A 252 -5.73 -13.17 -10.56
C ARG A 252 -4.91 -14.39 -10.17
N PHE A 253 -3.75 -14.53 -10.81
CA PHE A 253 -2.66 -15.38 -10.34
C PHE A 253 -1.52 -14.53 -9.80
N THR A 254 -0.79 -15.06 -8.83
CA THR A 254 0.44 -14.48 -8.29
C THR A 254 1.55 -15.52 -8.25
N ASP A 255 2.79 -15.06 -8.04
CA ASP A 255 3.91 -15.96 -7.78
C ASP A 255 3.60 -16.90 -6.61
N TYR A 256 4.00 -18.16 -6.76
CA TYR A 256 3.89 -19.13 -5.67
C TYR A 256 4.92 -18.78 -4.59
N VAL A 257 4.43 -18.62 -3.36
CA VAL A 257 5.26 -18.52 -2.18
C VAL A 257 5.31 -19.91 -1.58
N GLU A 258 6.46 -20.58 -1.69
CA GLU A 258 6.66 -21.91 -1.13
C GLU A 258 6.51 -21.85 0.38
N SER A 259 5.36 -22.33 0.86
CA SER A 259 4.96 -22.41 2.27
C SER A 259 5.23 -21.13 3.05
N ASP A 260 4.14 -20.44 3.41
CA ASP A 260 4.12 -19.80 4.72
C ASP A 260 4.69 -20.79 5.75
N PRO A 261 5.80 -20.48 6.47
CA PRO A 261 6.34 -21.35 7.52
C PRO A 261 5.33 -21.63 8.65
N TYR A 262 4.13 -21.05 8.59
CA TYR A 262 3.00 -21.25 9.49
C TYR A 262 1.86 -22.13 8.96
N ALA A 263 1.97 -22.74 7.78
CA ALA A 263 0.89 -23.56 7.18
C ALA A 263 0.59 -24.90 7.92
N GLY A 264 1.24 -25.17 9.04
CA GLY A 264 0.93 -26.26 9.98
C GLY A 264 0.44 -25.80 11.36
N ILE A 265 0.34 -24.48 11.60
CA ILE A 265 -0.27 -23.95 12.82
C ILE A 265 -1.78 -24.05 12.63
N LYS A 266 -2.39 -24.99 13.35
CA LYS A 266 -3.85 -25.08 13.46
C LYS A 266 -4.38 -23.66 13.77
N PRO A 267 -5.36 -23.13 13.02
CA PRO A 267 -5.94 -21.84 13.37
C PRO A 267 -6.35 -21.93 14.83
N LEU A 268 -5.80 -21.04 15.65
CA LEU A 268 -6.13 -20.97 17.07
C LEU A 268 -7.64 -20.88 17.14
N THR A 269 -8.26 -21.77 17.93
CA THR A 269 -9.69 -21.65 18.21
C THR A 269 -9.95 -20.28 18.85
N GLN A 270 -11.15 -19.71 18.71
CA GLN A 270 -11.47 -18.41 19.30
C GLN A 270 -11.08 -18.35 20.79
N THR A 271 -11.23 -19.47 21.51
CA THR A 271 -10.81 -19.66 22.90
C THR A 271 -9.28 -19.60 23.11
N GLU A 272 -8.47 -20.07 22.17
CA GLU A 272 -7.00 -19.98 22.21
C GLU A 272 -6.50 -18.59 21.75
N ILE A 273 -7.23 -17.92 20.84
CA ILE A 273 -7.01 -16.52 20.45
C ILE A 273 -7.27 -15.59 21.65
N ASP A 274 -8.33 -15.85 22.40
CA ASP A 274 -8.70 -15.10 23.60
C ASP A 274 -7.69 -15.33 24.75
N ALA A 275 -6.98 -16.46 24.76
CA ALA A 275 -5.96 -16.80 25.76
C ALA A 275 -4.56 -16.21 25.47
N ILE A 276 -4.23 -15.96 24.19
CA ILE A 276 -2.89 -15.49 23.77
C ILE A 276 -2.81 -13.95 23.71
N THR A 277 -3.94 -13.24 23.75
CA THR A 277 -4.00 -11.79 23.60
C THR A 277 -4.46 -11.09 24.89
N PRO A 278 -3.58 -10.47 25.70
CA PRO A 278 -4.04 -9.48 26.66
C PRO A 278 -3.89 -8.11 26.00
N PHE A 279 -4.84 -7.73 25.14
CA PHE A 279 -5.38 -6.37 24.90
C PHE A 279 -6.22 -6.36 23.61
N PRO A 280 -7.30 -5.58 23.58
CA PRO A 280 -8.31 -5.64 22.53
C PRO A 280 -7.76 -5.18 21.19
N ASN A 281 -8.22 -5.84 20.12
CA ASN A 281 -8.01 -5.45 18.74
C ASN A 281 -8.26 -3.95 18.55
N THR A 282 -7.27 -3.28 17.99
CA THR A 282 -7.48 -2.08 17.19
C THR A 282 -8.17 -2.49 15.90
N ASP A 283 -9.47 -2.72 15.98
CA ASP A 283 -10.42 -2.69 14.86
C ASP A 283 -11.70 -2.05 15.39
N ASP A 284 -11.66 -0.72 15.47
CA ASP A 284 -12.88 0.10 15.49
C ASP A 284 -12.57 1.46 14.85
N TYR A 285 -12.06 1.39 13.62
CA TYR A 285 -12.20 2.48 12.65
C TYR A 285 -13.06 1.97 11.50
N SER A 286 -14.31 1.61 11.82
CA SER A 286 -15.37 1.84 10.87
C SER A 286 -15.58 3.36 10.80
N SER A 287 -15.44 3.88 9.59
CA SER A 287 -15.79 5.25 9.23
C SER A 287 -17.29 5.48 9.46
N THR A 288 -17.66 5.85 10.69
CA THR A 288 -18.91 6.58 10.92
C THR A 288 -18.52 8.02 11.25
N GLY A 289 -18.99 8.95 10.42
CA GLY A 289 -18.65 10.36 10.47
C GLY A 289 -19.18 11.03 11.74
N ARG A 290 -18.49 10.83 12.86
CA ARG A 290 -18.74 11.62 14.06
C ARG A 290 -18.23 13.03 13.86
N THR A 291 -19.15 13.97 13.96
CA THR A 291 -18.83 15.40 13.97
C THR A 291 -18.22 15.73 15.34
N PRO A 292 -17.00 16.31 15.43
CA PRO A 292 -16.40 16.63 16.72
C PRO A 292 -17.32 17.54 17.55
N GLY A 293 -17.73 17.11 18.75
CA GLY A 293 -18.51 17.90 19.70
C GLY A 293 -20.02 17.64 19.77
N PHE A 294 -20.59 16.77 18.92
CA PHE A 294 -22.01 16.39 18.99
C PHE A 294 -22.15 14.95 19.51
N ASP A 295 -22.87 14.77 20.63
CA ASP A 295 -23.26 13.45 21.14
C ASP A 295 -24.77 13.24 20.96
N PRO A 296 -25.22 12.42 20.00
CA PRO A 296 -26.63 12.14 19.75
C PRO A 296 -27.32 11.43 20.93
N ALA A 297 -26.59 10.58 21.66
CA ALA A 297 -27.15 9.87 22.81
C ALA A 297 -27.48 10.84 23.94
N HIS A 298 -26.68 11.89 24.11
CA HIS A 298 -26.98 12.98 25.03
C HIS A 298 -28.06 13.92 24.49
N ALA A 299 -27.92 14.40 23.25
CA ALA A 299 -28.80 15.40 22.64
C ALA A 299 -30.28 14.97 22.56
N PHE A 300 -30.55 13.70 22.27
CA PHE A 300 -31.92 13.19 22.10
C PHE A 300 -32.45 12.43 23.33
N SER A 301 -31.72 12.43 24.45
CA SER A 301 -32.17 11.81 25.71
C SER A 301 -33.08 12.70 26.56
N SER A 302 -33.24 13.98 26.23
CA SER A 302 -34.17 14.89 26.93
C SER A 302 -35.63 14.63 26.54
N ASP A 303 -36.60 15.11 27.33
CA ASP A 303 -38.03 15.01 26.98
C ASP A 303 -38.33 15.67 25.63
N GLN A 304 -37.72 16.84 25.39
CA GLN A 304 -37.81 17.54 24.11
C GLN A 304 -37.14 16.75 22.98
N GLY A 305 -35.98 16.13 23.22
CA GLY A 305 -35.27 15.27 22.26
C GLY A 305 -36.05 14.01 21.89
N ARG A 306 -36.73 13.39 22.86
CA ARG A 306 -37.66 12.27 22.63
C ARG A 306 -38.86 12.71 21.82
N GLN A 307 -39.44 13.88 22.14
CA GLN A 307 -40.60 14.40 21.43
C GLN A 307 -40.30 14.67 19.96
N VAL A 308 -39.22 15.38 19.63
CA VAL A 308 -38.85 15.65 18.23
C VAL A 308 -38.49 14.37 17.46
N THR A 309 -37.92 13.37 18.14
CA THR A 309 -37.67 12.05 17.55
C THR A 309 -38.98 11.31 17.24
N ALA A 310 -39.96 11.37 18.15
CA ALA A 310 -41.27 10.76 17.97
C ALA A 310 -42.11 11.46 16.89
N ASP A 311 -42.08 12.80 16.84
CA ASP A 311 -42.78 13.59 15.83
C ASP A 311 -42.22 13.33 14.43
N LEU A 312 -40.89 13.20 14.30
CA LEU A 312 -40.26 12.80 13.05
C LEU A 312 -40.67 11.37 12.65
N ALA A 313 -40.68 10.42 13.59
CA ALA A 313 -41.12 9.07 13.31
C ALA A 313 -42.60 9.02 12.86
N ALA A 314 -43.47 9.81 13.49
CA ALA A 314 -44.87 9.94 13.10
C ALA A 314 -45.04 10.51 11.68
N ALA A 315 -44.22 11.49 11.30
CA ALA A 315 -44.23 12.06 9.96
C ALA A 315 -43.71 11.09 8.88
N VAL A 316 -42.89 10.11 9.24
CA VAL A 316 -42.33 9.08 8.34
C VAL A 316 -43.30 7.91 8.13
N ARG A 317 -44.13 7.56 9.12
CA ARG A 317 -45.05 6.40 9.04
C ARG A 317 -45.89 6.31 7.74
N PRO A 318 -46.50 7.40 7.22
CA PRO A 318 -47.26 7.34 5.97
C PRO A 318 -46.45 6.90 4.73
N TYR A 319 -45.12 7.09 4.75
CA TYR A 319 -44.22 6.69 3.67
C TYR A 319 -43.85 5.20 3.75
N LEU A 320 -43.90 4.60 4.95
CA LEU A 320 -43.65 3.17 5.13
C LEU A 320 -44.80 2.32 4.60
N ASP A 321 -46.02 2.85 4.66
CA ASP A 321 -47.22 2.20 4.13
C ASP A 321 -47.34 2.35 2.59
N GLN A 322 -46.51 3.19 1.96
CA GLN A 322 -46.54 3.49 0.52
C GLN A 322 -45.12 3.47 -0.10
N PRO A 323 -44.65 2.32 -0.59
CA PRO A 323 -43.28 2.17 -1.12
C PRO A 323 -42.93 3.17 -2.23
N ALA A 324 -43.90 3.48 -3.10
CA ALA A 324 -43.73 4.45 -4.20
C ALA A 324 -43.57 5.91 -3.71
N ALA A 325 -44.04 6.25 -2.51
CA ALA A 325 -43.85 7.58 -1.91
C ALA A 325 -42.47 7.69 -1.25
N LEU A 326 -41.96 6.60 -0.67
CA LEU A 326 -40.61 6.51 -0.10
C LEU A 326 -39.53 6.65 -1.19
N GLU A 327 -39.78 6.09 -2.38
CA GLU A 327 -38.90 6.23 -3.55
C GLU A 327 -38.80 7.67 -4.11
N GLN A 328 -39.68 8.58 -3.68
CA GLN A 328 -39.63 9.99 -4.06
C GLN A 328 -38.80 10.85 -3.09
N LEU A 329 -38.37 10.30 -1.95
CA LEU A 329 -37.48 10.98 -1.01
C LEU A 329 -36.02 10.96 -1.50
N PRO A 330 -35.22 11.98 -1.17
CA PRO A 330 -33.77 11.95 -1.38
C PRO A 330 -33.14 10.67 -0.81
N PRO A 331 -32.14 10.06 -1.50
CA PRO A 331 -31.54 8.79 -1.08
C PRO A 331 -31.09 8.79 0.40
N ASP A 332 -30.45 9.87 0.82
CA ASP A 332 -29.94 10.02 2.20
C ASP A 332 -31.03 9.95 3.27
N LEU A 333 -32.25 10.45 2.97
CA LEU A 333 -33.40 10.36 3.86
C LEU A 333 -34.12 9.01 3.75
N ARG A 334 -34.19 8.47 2.52
CA ARG A 334 -34.84 7.19 2.20
C ARG A 334 -34.23 6.03 2.98
N ASP A 335 -32.91 6.03 3.15
CA ASP A 335 -32.19 4.92 3.76
C ASP A 335 -32.23 4.95 5.30
N VAL A 336 -32.31 6.15 5.89
CA VAL A 336 -32.18 6.35 7.34
C VAL A 336 -33.52 6.45 8.08
N LEU A 337 -34.55 7.07 7.47
CA LEU A 337 -35.84 7.31 8.12
C LEU A 337 -36.64 6.04 8.45
N PRO A 338 -36.70 5.00 7.59
CA PRO A 338 -37.36 3.74 7.93
C PRO A 338 -36.68 3.02 9.10
N THR A 339 -35.35 3.12 9.18
CA THR A 339 -34.56 2.52 10.25
C THR A 339 -34.85 3.19 11.59
N LEU A 340 -35.07 4.52 11.61
CA LEU A 340 -35.47 5.26 12.81
C LEU A 340 -36.80 4.75 13.37
N VAL A 341 -37.83 4.61 12.53
CA VAL A 341 -39.16 4.15 12.95
C VAL A 341 -39.09 2.71 13.48
N ARG A 342 -38.38 1.81 12.77
CA ARG A 342 -38.21 0.41 13.20
C ARG A 342 -37.57 0.28 14.58
N LEU A 343 -36.56 1.10 14.87
CA LEU A 343 -35.88 1.07 16.17
C LEU A 343 -36.78 1.60 17.31
N LEU A 344 -37.66 2.57 17.02
CA LEU A 344 -38.61 3.11 17.99
C LEU A 344 -39.78 2.16 18.26
N ASP A 345 -40.17 1.34 17.28
CA ASP A 345 -41.25 0.35 17.41
C ASP A 345 -40.80 -0.97 18.08
N THR A 346 -39.49 -1.15 18.35
CA THR A 346 -38.97 -2.38 18.95
C THR A 346 -39.10 -2.36 20.50
N PRO A 347 -39.77 -3.34 21.13
CA PRO A 347 -40.10 -3.30 22.57
C PRO A 347 -38.93 -3.51 23.55
N ALA A 348 -37.67 -3.57 23.08
CA ALA A 348 -36.50 -3.90 23.89
C ALA A 348 -35.56 -2.70 24.20
N ALA A 349 -36.04 -1.47 24.07
CA ALA A 349 -35.24 -0.26 24.27
C ALA A 349 -35.33 0.33 25.70
N SER A 350 -35.76 -0.44 26.71
CA SER A 350 -35.98 0.10 28.06
C SER A 350 -34.88 -0.18 29.09
N ASN A 351 -33.80 -0.93 28.79
CA ASN A 351 -32.88 -1.38 29.86
C ASN A 351 -31.39 -1.54 29.53
N GLN A 352 -30.82 -0.73 28.63
CA GLN A 352 -29.36 -0.64 28.49
C GLN A 352 -28.88 0.81 28.42
N ARG A 353 -28.34 1.29 29.54
CA ARG A 353 -27.56 2.53 29.61
C ARG A 353 -26.15 2.23 29.10
N ASN A 354 -25.95 2.33 27.78
CA ASN A 354 -24.73 2.76 27.08
C ASN A 354 -24.87 2.49 25.56
N SER A 355 -24.84 3.58 24.77
CA SER A 355 -24.78 3.66 23.29
C SER A 355 -25.68 2.70 22.49
N SER A 356 -26.95 3.07 22.35
CA SER A 356 -27.96 2.30 21.59
C SER A 356 -27.81 2.41 20.06
N PRO A 357 -28.33 1.44 19.28
CA PRO A 357 -28.53 1.56 17.83
C PRO A 357 -29.31 2.82 17.40
N LEU A 358 -30.16 3.35 18.28
CA LEU A 358 -30.96 4.55 18.02
C LEU A 358 -30.11 5.82 17.90
N SER A 359 -29.05 5.96 18.69
CA SER A 359 -28.20 7.16 18.66
C SER A 359 -27.39 7.27 17.37
N ALA A 360 -26.97 6.14 16.80
CA ALA A 360 -26.30 6.12 15.49
C ALA A 360 -27.25 6.54 14.36
N VAL A 361 -28.52 6.12 14.43
CA VAL A 361 -29.54 6.50 13.44
C VAL A 361 -29.94 7.97 13.61
N GLN A 362 -30.05 8.48 14.83
CA GLN A 362 -30.32 9.90 15.10
C GLN A 362 -29.20 10.80 14.55
N GLU A 363 -27.94 10.36 14.62
CA GLU A 363 -26.81 11.08 14.01
C GLU A 363 -26.88 11.09 12.48
N ALA A 364 -27.19 9.95 11.86
CA ALA A 364 -27.35 9.84 10.41
C ALA A 364 -28.49 10.72 9.89
N VAL A 365 -29.63 10.74 10.58
CA VAL A 365 -30.78 11.62 10.27
C VAL A 365 -30.39 13.09 10.43
N THR A 366 -29.60 13.44 11.45
CA THR A 366 -29.11 14.81 11.65
C THR A 366 -28.22 15.27 10.48
N GLY A 367 -27.33 14.40 10.01
CA GLY A 367 -26.49 14.66 8.84
C GLY A 367 -27.30 14.86 7.56
N ALA A 368 -28.30 14.01 7.31
CA ALA A 368 -29.17 14.15 6.14
C ALA A 368 -30.01 15.44 6.18
N ALA A 369 -30.50 15.83 7.37
CA ALA A 369 -31.26 17.08 7.54
C ALA A 369 -30.39 18.34 7.39
N ALA A 370 -29.10 18.26 7.74
CA ALA A 370 -28.15 19.36 7.58
C ALA A 370 -27.93 19.80 6.13
N CYS A 371 -28.20 18.90 5.16
CA CYS A 371 -28.17 19.20 3.73
C CYS A 371 -29.37 20.01 3.24
N HIS A 372 -30.30 20.41 4.12
CA HIS A 372 -31.52 21.16 3.80
C HIS A 372 -32.29 20.59 2.59
N PRO A 373 -32.69 19.30 2.63
CA PRO A 373 -33.43 18.69 1.54
C PRO A 373 -34.73 19.45 1.29
N ARG A 374 -35.03 19.76 0.02
CA ARG A 374 -36.30 20.39 -0.39
C ARG A 374 -37.25 19.31 -0.88
N LEU A 375 -38.25 18.96 -0.07
CA LEU A 375 -39.28 18.01 -0.49
C LEU A 375 -40.34 18.70 -1.37
N PRO A 376 -40.92 18.02 -2.39
CA PRO A 376 -42.01 18.56 -3.21
C PRO A 376 -43.20 19.01 -2.34
N ALA A 377 -43.90 20.08 -2.72
CA ALA A 377 -44.93 20.72 -1.88
C ALA A 377 -46.28 19.97 -1.80
N THR A 378 -46.26 18.70 -1.38
CA THR A 378 -47.47 17.93 -1.04
C THR A 378 -47.80 18.07 0.45
N ALA A 379 -49.04 17.77 0.88
CA ALA A 379 -49.41 17.84 2.30
C ALA A 379 -48.55 16.91 3.19
N PRO A 380 -48.27 15.64 2.82
CA PRO A 380 -47.37 14.76 3.58
C PRO A 380 -45.93 15.29 3.64
N ASN A 381 -45.39 15.77 2.51
CA ASN A 381 -44.03 16.28 2.44
C ASN A 381 -43.84 17.56 3.26
N ARG A 382 -44.87 18.41 3.38
CA ARG A 382 -44.82 19.58 4.27
C ARG A 382 -44.72 19.18 5.74
N HIS A 383 -45.41 18.11 6.14
CA HIS A 383 -45.35 17.61 7.51
C HIS A 383 -43.98 16.96 7.80
N LEU A 384 -43.47 16.14 6.88
CA LEU A 384 -42.13 15.55 6.99
C LEU A 384 -41.02 16.62 6.99
N GLN A 385 -41.11 17.63 6.14
CA GLN A 385 -40.16 18.75 6.11
C GLN A 385 -40.15 19.49 7.45
N ALA A 386 -41.32 19.83 8.01
CA ALA A 386 -41.42 20.52 9.29
C ALA A 386 -40.83 19.69 10.45
N ALA A 387 -41.04 18.37 10.44
CA ALA A 387 -40.47 17.48 11.45
C ALA A 387 -38.95 17.32 11.32
N LEU A 388 -38.42 17.24 10.09
CA LEU A 388 -36.97 17.21 9.81
C LEU A 388 -36.29 18.51 10.25
N ASP A 389 -36.91 19.66 9.95
CA ASP A 389 -36.38 20.97 10.34
C ASP A 389 -36.35 21.13 11.87
N ALA A 390 -37.40 20.66 12.57
CA ALA A 390 -37.46 20.66 14.04
C ALA A 390 -36.42 19.72 14.67
N PHE A 391 -36.24 18.53 14.10
CA PHE A 391 -35.23 17.56 14.55
C PHE A 391 -33.81 18.12 14.39
N TYR A 392 -33.52 18.73 13.24
CA TYR A 392 -32.24 19.36 12.98
C TYR A 392 -31.98 20.59 13.85
N ALA A 393 -32.98 21.43 14.07
CA ALA A 393 -32.88 22.58 14.97
C ALA A 393 -32.53 22.13 16.40
N HIS A 394 -33.12 21.04 16.88
CA HIS A 394 -32.80 20.45 18.18
C HIS A 394 -31.35 19.97 18.25
N ALA A 395 -30.86 19.29 17.21
CA ALA A 395 -29.47 18.85 17.14
C ALA A 395 -28.47 20.02 17.14
N ARG A 396 -28.76 21.10 16.39
CA ARG A 396 -27.93 22.32 16.39
C ARG A 396 -27.87 23.00 17.75
N ALA A 397 -29.00 23.05 18.47
CA ALA A 397 -29.04 23.59 19.82
C ALA A 397 -28.17 22.79 20.81
N HIS A 398 -27.86 21.52 20.49
CA HIS A 398 -27.05 20.61 21.30
C HIS A 398 -25.65 20.37 20.71
N GLY A 399 -25.13 21.33 19.94
CA GLY A 399 -23.72 21.34 19.53
C GLY A 399 -23.42 20.69 18.18
N TYR A 400 -24.44 20.33 17.37
CA TYR A 400 -24.20 19.89 16.01
C TYR A 400 -23.72 21.06 15.12
N ALA A 401 -22.53 20.90 14.53
CA ALA A 401 -21.93 21.85 13.58
C ALA A 401 -21.76 21.20 12.20
N PRO A 402 -22.49 21.63 11.15
CA PRO A 402 -22.34 21.05 9.83
C PRO A 402 -20.94 21.35 9.24
N PRO A 403 -20.35 20.43 8.45
CA PRO A 403 -19.10 20.69 7.74
C PRO A 403 -19.26 21.89 6.79
N ALA A 404 -18.21 22.73 6.67
CA ALA A 404 -18.24 23.94 5.86
C ALA A 404 -18.58 23.62 4.39
N ALA A 405 -19.59 24.29 3.83
CA ALA A 405 -20.02 24.10 2.45
C ALA A 405 -18.88 24.50 1.47
N PRO A 406 -18.67 23.75 0.37
CA PRO A 406 -17.71 24.15 -0.65
C PRO A 406 -18.12 25.47 -1.34
N PRO A 407 -17.16 26.30 -1.78
CA PRO A 407 -17.47 27.56 -2.44
C PRO A 407 -18.26 27.33 -3.72
N THR A 408 -19.32 28.09 -3.92
CA THR A 408 -20.16 28.07 -5.11
C THR A 408 -19.33 28.57 -6.31
N PRO A 409 -19.27 27.86 -7.45
CA PRO A 409 -18.57 28.38 -8.62
C PRO A 409 -19.31 29.62 -9.16
N PRO A 410 -18.60 30.62 -9.70
CA PRO A 410 -19.23 31.82 -10.24
C PRO A 410 -20.08 31.47 -11.48
N PRO A 411 -21.16 32.23 -11.74
CA PRO A 411 -22.08 31.92 -12.83
C PRO A 411 -21.40 32.09 -14.20
N THR A 412 -21.45 31.03 -14.99
CA THR A 412 -20.96 30.98 -16.38
C THR A 412 -21.72 31.98 -17.24
N ALA A 413 -21.03 32.96 -17.84
CA ALA A 413 -21.59 33.86 -18.84
C ALA A 413 -21.99 33.09 -20.11
N PRO A 414 -23.08 33.48 -20.81
CA PRO A 414 -23.59 32.73 -21.95
C PRO A 414 -22.72 32.96 -23.19
N ARG A 415 -22.43 31.87 -23.89
CA ARG A 415 -21.79 31.81 -25.21
C ARG A 415 -22.64 32.52 -26.27
N PRO A 416 -22.09 33.40 -27.13
CA PRO A 416 -22.76 33.79 -28.36
C PRO A 416 -22.48 32.79 -29.50
N ALA A 417 -23.44 32.70 -30.41
CA ALA A 417 -23.53 31.77 -31.51
C ALA A 417 -22.66 32.14 -32.73
N SER A 418 -22.50 31.12 -33.58
CA SER A 418 -21.86 31.03 -34.89
C SER A 418 -21.96 32.25 -35.83
N ALA A 419 -20.85 32.60 -36.48
CA ALA A 419 -20.82 33.27 -37.80
C ALA A 419 -19.52 32.93 -38.57
N LEU A 420 -19.69 32.79 -39.89
CA LEU A 420 -18.76 32.29 -40.93
C LEU A 420 -17.78 33.41 -41.44
N PRO A 421 -16.86 33.12 -42.39
CA PRO A 421 -15.41 33.34 -42.26
C PRO A 421 -14.91 34.65 -42.89
N SER A 422 -13.76 35.17 -42.45
CA SER A 422 -13.01 36.19 -43.21
C SER A 422 -11.53 36.27 -42.81
N GLN A 423 -10.68 35.94 -43.79
CA GLN A 423 -9.46 36.62 -44.24
C GLN A 423 -8.32 36.91 -43.25
N THR A 424 -7.18 36.29 -43.55
CA THR A 424 -5.81 36.66 -43.17
C THR A 424 -5.49 38.11 -43.52
N PRO A 425 -4.73 38.81 -42.65
CA PRO A 425 -3.53 39.49 -43.14
C PRO A 425 -2.29 39.19 -42.30
N GLU A 426 -1.17 39.09 -43.01
CA GLU A 426 0.20 38.95 -42.51
C GLU A 426 0.78 40.33 -42.12
N PRO A 427 2.04 40.44 -41.63
CA PRO A 427 2.38 41.00 -40.33
C PRO A 427 2.93 42.44 -40.40
N THR A 428 2.98 43.15 -39.26
CA THR A 428 3.83 44.35 -39.13
C THR A 428 4.51 44.40 -37.77
N GLN A 429 5.83 44.59 -37.83
CA GLN A 429 6.79 44.62 -36.74
C GLN A 429 6.66 45.90 -35.88
N ALA A 430 6.95 45.77 -34.58
CA ALA A 430 7.56 46.83 -33.78
C ALA A 430 8.46 46.21 -32.68
N VAL A 431 9.67 46.75 -32.56
CA VAL A 431 10.81 46.36 -31.68
C VAL A 431 10.87 47.35 -30.48
N PRO A 432 11.81 47.26 -29.52
CA PRO A 432 11.77 46.53 -28.24
C PRO A 432 11.74 47.45 -26.97
N GLY A 433 11.38 46.88 -25.82
CA GLY A 433 11.59 47.47 -24.48
C GLY A 433 12.44 46.54 -23.59
N PRO A 434 13.12 47.06 -22.54
CA PRO A 434 14.40 46.56 -22.05
C PRO A 434 14.32 45.31 -21.18
N ALA A 435 15.35 44.47 -21.29
CA ALA A 435 15.48 43.17 -20.63
C ALA A 435 15.67 43.26 -19.10
N PRO A 436 14.93 42.45 -18.32
CA PRO A 436 15.39 41.92 -17.05
C PRO A 436 16.20 40.62 -17.28
N ARG A 437 17.21 40.43 -16.44
CA ARG A 437 18.27 39.41 -16.52
C ARG A 437 17.73 37.97 -16.56
N PRO A 438 18.44 37.04 -17.25
CA PRO A 438 18.07 35.64 -17.23
C PRO A 438 18.24 35.05 -15.83
N ALA A 439 17.17 34.43 -15.32
CA ALA A 439 17.30 33.44 -14.26
C ALA A 439 18.12 32.26 -14.80
N THR A 440 19.18 31.92 -14.09
CA THR A 440 19.94 30.67 -14.30
C THR A 440 18.99 29.48 -14.27
N PRO A 441 19.09 28.53 -15.22
CA PRO A 441 18.34 27.28 -15.12
C PRO A 441 18.78 26.56 -13.86
N SER A 442 17.83 26.25 -12.98
CA SER A 442 18.02 25.19 -11.99
C SER A 442 18.21 23.89 -12.77
N ASP A 443 19.40 23.30 -12.67
CA ASP A 443 19.70 21.94 -13.10
C ASP A 443 18.74 20.96 -12.40
N ALA A 444 17.57 20.73 -12.98
CA ALA A 444 16.80 19.53 -12.71
C ALA A 444 17.51 18.38 -13.42
N ALA A 445 18.29 17.62 -12.66
CA ALA A 445 18.88 16.37 -13.14
C ALA A 445 17.79 15.49 -13.79
N PRO A 446 18.10 14.80 -14.91
CA PRO A 446 17.12 13.96 -15.59
C PRO A 446 16.60 12.88 -14.64
N ARG A 447 15.27 12.79 -14.49
CA ARG A 447 14.61 11.72 -13.75
C ARG A 447 14.98 10.38 -14.41
N ASN A 448 15.78 9.57 -13.71
CA ASN A 448 16.19 8.26 -14.17
C ASN A 448 14.95 7.32 -14.18
N THR A 449 14.32 7.17 -15.34
CA THR A 449 13.15 6.30 -15.57
C THR A 449 13.50 4.80 -15.58
N THR A 450 14.73 4.44 -15.27
CA THR A 450 15.32 3.11 -15.47
C THR A 450 14.81 2.03 -14.53
N TYR A 451 14.11 2.35 -13.44
CA TYR A 451 13.74 1.38 -12.40
C TYR A 451 12.24 1.13 -12.22
N ALA A 452 11.38 1.71 -13.08
CA ALA A 452 9.94 1.47 -13.04
C ALA A 452 9.64 0.00 -13.41
N GLY A 453 8.93 -0.74 -12.54
CA GLY A 453 8.50 -2.12 -12.81
C GLY A 453 9.40 -3.26 -12.32
N ARG A 454 10.45 -3.01 -11.51
CA ARG A 454 11.37 -4.06 -11.01
C ARG A 454 10.91 -4.71 -9.69
N ASN A 455 11.04 -6.04 -9.60
CA ASN A 455 10.67 -6.88 -8.44
C ASN A 455 11.74 -6.89 -7.32
N TYR A 456 11.40 -7.42 -6.15
CA TYR A 456 12.30 -7.50 -4.98
C TYR A 456 13.66 -8.12 -5.28
N SER A 457 13.70 -9.13 -6.15
CA SER A 457 14.94 -9.81 -6.61
C SER A 457 15.97 -8.85 -7.22
N HIS A 458 15.52 -7.84 -7.96
CA HIS A 458 16.42 -6.86 -8.57
C HIS A 458 17.15 -6.02 -7.51
N PHE A 459 16.44 -5.58 -6.47
CA PHE A 459 17.03 -4.77 -5.41
C PHE A 459 17.97 -5.59 -4.52
N THR A 460 17.63 -6.86 -4.27
CA THR A 460 18.53 -7.79 -3.59
C THR A 460 19.79 -8.06 -4.42
N GLN A 461 19.67 -8.16 -5.76
CA GLN A 461 20.82 -8.33 -6.65
C GLN A 461 21.78 -7.14 -6.59
N MET A 462 21.30 -5.90 -6.42
CA MET A 462 22.20 -4.74 -6.21
C MET A 462 23.12 -4.93 -4.99
N ILE A 463 22.61 -5.54 -3.93
CA ILE A 463 23.36 -5.84 -2.71
C ILE A 463 24.35 -6.98 -2.99
N THR A 464 23.87 -8.09 -3.56
CA THR A 464 24.70 -9.26 -3.85
C THR A 464 25.85 -8.92 -4.81
N THR A 465 25.58 -8.15 -5.87
CA THR A 465 26.61 -7.71 -6.83
C THR A 465 27.64 -6.79 -6.18
N ALA A 466 27.22 -5.89 -5.28
CA ALA A 466 28.17 -5.04 -4.55
C ALA A 466 29.11 -5.87 -3.67
N VAL A 467 28.58 -6.88 -2.97
CA VAL A 467 29.35 -7.78 -2.12
C VAL A 467 30.32 -8.64 -2.93
N GLN A 468 29.85 -9.27 -4.00
CA GLN A 468 30.68 -10.08 -4.90
C GLN A 468 31.84 -9.27 -5.47
N ARG A 469 31.55 -8.07 -5.99
CA ARG A 469 32.57 -7.17 -6.53
C ARG A 469 33.60 -6.78 -5.47
N ALA A 470 33.16 -6.45 -4.26
CA ALA A 470 34.09 -6.08 -3.19
C ALA A 470 34.99 -7.24 -2.78
N LEU A 471 34.46 -8.46 -2.73
CA LEU A 471 35.24 -9.67 -2.48
C LEU A 471 36.24 -9.94 -3.61
N GLU A 472 35.83 -9.83 -4.87
CA GLU A 472 36.70 -9.99 -6.04
C GLU A 472 37.86 -8.97 -6.03
N GLU A 473 37.55 -7.69 -5.80
CA GLU A 473 38.54 -6.61 -5.76
C GLU A 473 39.58 -6.76 -4.63
N HIS A 474 39.21 -7.47 -3.55
CA HIS A 474 40.09 -7.71 -2.39
C HIS A 474 40.55 -9.18 -2.28
N GLY A 475 40.53 -9.93 -3.39
CA GLY A 475 41.10 -11.28 -3.45
C GLY A 475 40.40 -12.31 -2.56
N GLY A 476 39.12 -12.08 -2.24
CA GLY A 476 38.31 -12.93 -1.37
C GLY A 476 38.49 -12.67 0.13
N ASP A 477 39.24 -11.64 0.52
CA ASP A 477 39.42 -11.26 1.93
C ASP A 477 38.12 -10.64 2.50
N PRO A 478 37.42 -11.30 3.44
CA PRO A 478 36.15 -10.82 3.98
C PRO A 478 36.31 -9.56 4.85
N GLU A 479 37.43 -9.37 5.55
CA GLU A 479 37.65 -8.20 6.41
C GLU A 479 37.88 -6.96 5.55
N ALA A 480 38.78 -7.06 4.57
CA ALA A 480 39.06 -5.97 3.63
C ALA A 480 37.84 -5.60 2.78
N ALA A 481 37.09 -6.60 2.28
CA ALA A 481 35.85 -6.38 1.55
C ALA A 481 34.79 -5.68 2.42
N THR A 482 34.64 -6.08 3.69
CA THR A 482 33.71 -5.44 4.63
C THR A 482 34.09 -3.97 4.89
N GLU A 483 35.38 -3.66 5.05
CA GLU A 483 35.84 -2.28 5.23
C GLU A 483 35.54 -1.42 3.99
N ALA A 484 35.80 -1.94 2.79
CA ALA A 484 35.52 -1.27 1.53
C ALA A 484 34.00 -1.02 1.35
N LEU A 485 33.18 -2.05 1.58
CA LEU A 485 31.72 -1.97 1.54
C LEU A 485 31.17 -0.99 2.56
N SER A 486 31.73 -0.94 3.77
CA SER A 486 31.36 0.05 4.78
C SER A 486 31.59 1.48 4.28
N LYS A 487 32.69 1.76 3.57
CA LYS A 487 32.94 3.08 2.97
C LYS A 487 31.90 3.42 1.88
N GLN A 488 31.45 2.42 1.12
CA GLN A 488 30.44 2.56 0.06
C GLN A 488 28.98 2.46 0.55
N ALA A 489 28.74 2.20 1.84
CA ALA A 489 27.40 1.98 2.36
C ALA A 489 26.45 3.19 2.24
N ILE A 490 26.98 4.43 2.27
CA ILE A 490 26.17 5.65 2.05
C ILE A 490 25.73 5.75 0.57
N PRO A 491 26.65 5.83 -0.41
CA PRO A 491 26.25 5.96 -1.81
C PRO A 491 25.40 4.76 -2.28
N ASN A 492 25.74 3.55 -1.86
CA ASN A 492 24.96 2.36 -2.21
C ASN A 492 23.59 2.33 -1.52
N GLY A 493 23.52 2.78 -0.26
CA GLY A 493 22.26 2.93 0.46
C GLY A 493 21.33 3.96 -0.19
N MET A 494 21.87 5.08 -0.65
CA MET A 494 21.12 6.11 -1.38
C MET A 494 20.68 5.64 -2.77
N ALA A 495 21.56 4.95 -3.51
CA ALA A 495 21.21 4.35 -4.78
C ALA A 495 20.10 3.30 -4.65
N LEU A 496 20.17 2.47 -3.61
CA LEU A 496 19.14 1.48 -3.30
C LEU A 496 17.82 2.15 -2.87
N PHE A 497 17.88 3.17 -2.02
CA PHE A 497 16.71 3.96 -1.62
C PHE A 497 16.01 4.57 -2.85
N GLU A 498 16.76 5.22 -3.74
CA GLU A 498 16.21 5.81 -4.96
C GLU A 498 15.62 4.74 -5.89
N ALA A 499 16.33 3.63 -6.10
CA ALA A 499 15.83 2.51 -6.91
C ALA A 499 14.52 1.93 -6.34
N THR A 500 14.42 1.77 -5.02
CA THR A 500 13.20 1.27 -4.37
C THR A 500 12.03 2.27 -4.40
N ARG A 501 12.30 3.54 -4.68
CA ARG A 501 11.29 4.61 -4.76
C ARG A 501 10.75 4.85 -6.16
N VAL A 502 11.31 4.25 -7.21
CA VAL A 502 10.85 4.51 -8.57
C VAL A 502 9.40 4.04 -8.76
N GLY A 503 8.51 5.00 -9.09
CA GLY A 503 7.05 4.85 -9.09
C GLY A 503 6.34 5.55 -7.92
N GLY A 504 7.06 6.10 -6.94
CA GLY A 504 6.50 6.89 -5.84
C GLY A 504 6.31 8.37 -6.21
N ASN A 505 5.12 8.91 -5.96
CA ASN A 505 4.76 10.31 -6.30
C ASN A 505 5.24 11.36 -5.26
N TYR A 506 6.03 10.96 -4.26
CA TYR A 506 6.40 11.84 -3.14
C TYR A 506 7.73 12.56 -3.39
N GLU A 507 7.78 13.87 -3.22
CA GLU A 507 9.06 14.60 -3.16
C GLU A 507 9.76 14.30 -1.82
N HIS A 508 11.07 14.04 -1.87
CA HIS A 508 11.88 13.72 -0.68
C HIS A 508 13.05 14.69 -0.48
N THR A 509 13.45 15.36 -1.56
CA THR A 509 14.52 16.36 -1.65
C THR A 509 14.12 17.74 -1.11
N VAL A 510 13.00 17.85 -0.40
CA VAL A 510 12.55 19.11 0.18
C VAL A 510 13.61 19.59 1.17
N TYR A 511 14.34 20.65 0.81
CA TYR A 511 15.15 21.45 1.73
C TYR A 511 14.18 22.36 2.47
N PRO A 512 13.77 22.06 3.72
CA PRO A 512 12.91 22.98 4.44
C PRO A 512 13.61 24.33 4.54
N GLU A 513 12.87 25.43 4.35
CA GLU A 513 13.31 26.73 4.84
C GLU A 513 13.74 26.53 6.29
N THR A 514 14.99 26.89 6.58
CA THR A 514 15.72 26.52 7.80
C THR A 514 14.95 26.91 9.07
N LEU A 515 14.08 26.00 9.53
CA LEU A 515 13.44 26.07 10.84
C LEU A 515 14.56 26.04 11.88
N GLU A 516 14.68 27.13 12.64
CA GLU A 516 15.82 27.37 13.52
C GLU A 516 16.06 26.22 14.51
N PHE A 517 14.97 25.63 15.01
CA PHE A 517 15.01 24.53 15.98
C PHE A 517 15.48 23.18 15.41
N LEU A 518 15.46 23.00 14.07
CA LEU A 518 16.01 21.81 13.39
C LEU A 518 17.49 22.00 13.02
N ARG A 519 18.05 23.20 13.21
CA ARG A 519 19.43 23.51 12.90
C ARG A 519 20.30 23.28 14.13
N LYS A 520 21.41 22.55 13.94
CA LYS A 520 22.43 22.44 14.98
C LYS A 520 23.14 23.78 15.17
N LYS A 521 23.28 24.20 16.43
CA LYS A 521 24.00 25.44 16.79
C LYS A 521 25.51 25.30 16.63
N THR A 522 26.04 24.08 16.69
CA THR A 522 27.45 23.74 16.42
C THR A 522 27.55 22.41 15.68
N LYS A 523 28.69 22.14 15.02
CA LYS A 523 28.91 20.91 14.21
C LYS A 523 28.61 19.61 14.99
N ASP A 524 28.98 19.59 16.26
CA ASP A 524 28.80 18.46 17.18
C ASP A 524 27.69 18.71 18.21
N GLY A 525 26.95 19.81 18.07
CA GLY A 525 25.87 20.21 18.97
C GLY A 525 24.57 19.48 18.70
N ALA A 526 23.73 19.39 19.73
CA ALA A 526 22.34 19.00 19.56
C ALA A 526 21.54 20.15 18.95
N ASP A 527 20.51 19.80 18.18
CA ASP A 527 19.38 20.68 17.86
C ASP A 527 18.40 20.72 19.05
N GLU A 528 17.25 21.36 18.87
CA GLU A 528 16.27 21.56 19.95
C GLU A 528 15.25 20.42 20.07
N ILE A 529 15.34 19.39 19.21
CA ILE A 529 14.41 18.26 19.21
C ILE A 529 14.82 17.21 20.24
N TRP A 530 13.86 16.76 21.04
CA TRP A 530 14.09 15.76 22.05
C TRP A 530 13.62 14.37 21.61
N GLU A 531 14.56 13.45 21.35
CA GLU A 531 14.31 12.11 20.79
C GLU A 531 13.95 11.02 21.82
N GLY A 532 13.60 11.38 23.06
CA GLY A 532 13.17 10.38 24.06
C GLY A 532 14.23 9.33 24.45
N ARG A 533 15.52 9.67 24.43
CA ARG A 533 16.62 8.71 24.61
C ARG A 533 16.60 8.03 25.98
N HIS A 534 16.61 6.70 25.98
CA HIS A 534 16.61 5.89 27.21
C HIS A 534 18.03 5.69 27.78
N LYS A 535 18.23 6.11 29.03
CA LYS A 535 19.31 5.66 29.92
C LYS A 535 18.70 5.50 31.33
N TRP A 536 17.67 4.68 31.39
CA TRP A 536 16.82 4.53 32.56
C TRP A 536 17.30 3.36 33.42
N GLU A 537 17.23 3.52 34.74
CA GLU A 537 17.51 2.46 35.71
C GLU A 537 16.42 2.45 36.78
N HIS A 538 16.01 1.24 37.19
CA HIS A 538 14.96 1.08 38.19
C HIS A 538 15.46 1.54 39.57
N THR A 539 15.03 2.73 39.98
CA THR A 539 15.60 3.43 41.15
C THR A 539 15.42 2.62 42.44
N GLN A 540 14.24 2.05 42.68
CA GLN A 540 13.98 1.24 43.88
C GLN A 540 14.89 0.01 43.98
N ILE A 541 15.16 -0.68 42.86
CA ILE A 541 16.09 -1.81 42.81
C ILE A 541 17.52 -1.35 43.11
N MET A 542 17.96 -0.26 42.47
CA MET A 542 19.31 0.29 42.68
C MET A 542 19.52 0.77 44.11
N ASP A 543 18.50 1.40 44.71
CA ASP A 543 18.52 1.83 46.10
C ASP A 543 18.53 0.66 47.08
N ALA A 544 17.77 -0.41 46.80
CA ALA A 544 17.76 -1.63 47.62
C ALA A 544 19.13 -2.34 47.58
N ILE A 545 19.78 -2.36 46.43
CA ILE A 545 21.16 -2.84 46.28
C ILE A 545 22.13 -1.92 47.05
N GLY A 546 21.97 -0.60 46.93
CA GLY A 546 22.81 0.39 47.64
C GLY A 546 22.71 0.31 49.17
N ARG A 547 21.51 -0.02 49.69
CA ARG A 547 21.26 -0.26 51.13
C ARG A 547 21.66 -1.68 51.58
N GLY A 548 22.06 -2.56 50.66
CA GLY A 548 22.41 -3.95 50.97
C GLY A 548 21.21 -4.85 51.31
N THR A 549 19.97 -4.38 51.08
CA THR A 549 18.74 -5.16 51.34
C THR A 549 18.41 -6.13 50.20
N LEU A 550 18.98 -5.91 49.01
CA LEU A 550 18.89 -6.82 47.88
C LEU A 550 20.30 -7.19 47.43
N THR A 551 20.66 -8.46 47.56
CA THR A 551 21.92 -9.03 47.10
C THR A 551 21.64 -10.12 46.07
N ASP A 552 22.61 -10.38 45.20
CA ASP A 552 22.59 -11.50 44.25
C ASP A 552 21.46 -11.48 43.22
N LEU A 553 21.03 -10.28 42.77
CA LEU A 553 20.03 -10.15 41.71
C LEU A 553 20.66 -10.44 40.35
N THR A 554 20.28 -11.56 39.74
CA THR A 554 20.70 -11.93 38.38
C THR A 554 19.90 -11.14 37.34
N VAL A 555 20.62 -10.44 36.46
CA VAL A 555 20.05 -9.60 35.40
C VAL A 555 20.48 -10.14 34.04
N THR A 556 19.51 -10.37 33.17
CA THR A 556 19.71 -10.79 31.78
C THR A 556 19.65 -9.57 30.87
N VAL A 557 20.64 -9.42 30.00
CA VAL A 557 20.71 -8.35 29.01
C VAL A 557 20.21 -8.88 27.67
N LEU A 558 19.11 -8.32 27.18
CA LEU A 558 18.54 -8.62 25.88
C LEU A 558 18.88 -7.51 24.88
N ASP A 559 19.34 -7.91 23.71
CA ASP A 559 19.67 -7.03 22.60
C ASP A 559 18.58 -7.12 21.52
N THR A 560 18.05 -5.96 21.09
CA THR A 560 17.11 -5.92 19.98
C THR A 560 17.85 -5.88 18.66
N ASN A 561 17.61 -6.87 17.81
CA ASN A 561 18.23 -6.92 16.49
C ASN A 561 17.73 -5.79 15.59
N ALA A 562 18.65 -5.11 14.89
CA ALA A 562 18.38 -4.16 13.82
C ALA A 562 17.31 -3.10 14.20
N SER A 563 17.51 -2.43 15.33
CA SER A 563 16.58 -1.43 15.89
C SER A 563 16.23 -0.32 14.88
N TYR A 564 17.23 0.24 14.20
CA TYR A 564 17.03 1.26 13.16
C TYR A 564 16.32 0.75 11.92
N LEU A 565 16.62 -0.48 11.48
CA LEU A 565 15.93 -1.08 10.34
C LEU A 565 14.44 -1.30 10.65
N SER A 566 14.12 -1.75 11.87
CA SER A 566 12.74 -1.88 12.33
C SER A 566 12.04 -0.53 12.44
N ALA A 567 12.78 0.53 12.78
CA ALA A 567 12.28 1.89 12.92
C ALA A 567 11.94 2.59 11.58
N PHE A 568 12.34 2.03 10.43
CA PHE A 568 11.91 2.54 9.12
C PHE A 568 10.41 2.40 8.89
N LYS A 569 9.74 1.52 9.64
CA LYS A 569 8.27 1.49 9.69
C LYS A 569 7.78 2.56 10.65
N THR A 570 7.71 3.79 10.16
CA THR A 570 7.23 4.96 10.90
C THR A 570 6.55 5.96 9.98
N HIS A 571 5.75 6.86 10.56
CA HIS A 571 5.04 7.90 9.81
C HIS A 571 6.00 9.04 9.49
N LEU A 572 6.37 9.20 8.22
CA LEU A 572 7.28 10.26 7.79
C LEU A 572 6.53 11.38 7.06
N PRO A 573 6.88 12.66 7.30
CA PRO A 573 6.32 13.80 6.57
C PRO A 573 6.76 13.80 5.10
N ILE A 574 5.81 13.73 4.17
CA ILE A 574 6.06 13.68 2.72
C ILE A 574 6.20 15.04 2.05
N GLY A 575 5.94 16.14 2.77
CA GLY A 575 6.03 17.49 2.23
C GLY A 575 6.77 18.43 3.18
N ALA A 576 6.80 19.72 2.82
CA ALA A 576 7.28 20.77 3.72
C ALA A 576 6.40 20.84 4.97
N LEU A 577 7.02 20.98 6.13
CA LEU A 577 6.31 21.11 7.40
C LEU A 577 5.58 22.45 7.45
N GLN A 578 4.28 22.40 7.73
CA GLN A 578 3.42 23.58 7.88
C GLN A 578 3.24 23.88 9.36
N HIS A 579 3.48 25.12 9.76
CA HIS A 579 3.26 25.57 11.13
C HIS A 579 1.77 25.73 11.42
N ASN A 580 1.32 25.14 12.51
CA ASN A 580 0.02 25.35 13.10
C ASN A 580 0.20 25.91 14.53
N PRO A 581 -0.07 27.21 14.75
CA PRO A 581 0.11 27.86 16.04
C PRO A 581 -0.92 27.43 17.10
N ASN A 582 -1.98 26.71 16.69
CA ASN A 582 -2.99 26.17 17.60
C ASN A 582 -2.70 24.71 18.01
N GLY A 583 -1.62 24.12 17.48
CA GLY A 583 -1.16 22.79 17.86
C GLY A 583 -2.11 21.66 17.49
N GLY A 584 -2.27 20.71 18.41
CA GLY A 584 -3.04 19.47 18.20
C GLY A 584 -2.27 18.36 17.49
N PHE A 585 -2.80 17.14 17.62
CA PHE A 585 -2.32 15.95 16.95
C PHE A 585 -3.30 15.52 15.85
N ASP A 586 -2.78 15.25 14.65
CA ASP A 586 -3.54 14.67 13.54
C ASP A 586 -2.88 13.35 13.14
N PRO A 587 -3.57 12.20 13.25
CA PRO A 587 -3.02 10.90 12.86
C PRO A 587 -2.53 10.81 11.42
N LYS A 588 -3.11 11.61 10.50
CA LYS A 588 -2.76 11.65 9.07
C LYS A 588 -1.56 12.55 8.77
N ARG A 589 -1.03 13.24 9.77
CA ARG A 589 0.11 14.14 9.66
C ARG A 589 1.28 13.66 10.51
N SER A 590 2.47 14.12 10.16
CA SER A 590 3.71 13.82 10.87
C SER A 590 4.65 15.01 10.81
N GLY A 591 5.54 15.12 11.78
CA GLY A 591 6.47 16.23 11.94
C GLY A 591 6.88 16.43 13.39
N ILE A 592 6.96 17.69 13.80
CA ILE A 592 7.44 18.13 15.12
C ILE A 592 6.30 18.82 15.89
N TYR A 593 6.23 18.60 17.19
CA TYR A 593 5.18 19.09 18.06
C TYR A 593 5.78 19.78 19.29
N ARG A 594 5.19 20.91 19.68
CA ARG A 594 5.56 21.63 20.90
C ARG A 594 4.58 21.35 22.02
N LEU A 595 5.11 20.92 23.15
CA LEU A 595 4.37 20.88 24.41
C LEU A 595 4.92 22.00 25.31
N PRO A 596 4.06 22.66 26.10
CA PRO A 596 4.50 23.69 27.04
C PRO A 596 5.25 23.07 28.22
N ASP A 597 4.87 21.84 28.60
CA ASP A 597 5.48 21.06 29.66
C ASP A 597 5.47 19.57 29.31
N ARG A 598 6.36 18.81 29.94
CA ARG A 598 6.35 17.35 29.83
C ARG A 598 5.09 16.74 30.47
N PRO A 599 4.57 15.63 29.93
CA PRO A 599 3.57 14.84 30.64
C PRO A 599 4.09 14.31 31.98
N THR A 600 3.19 14.21 32.95
CA THR A 600 3.52 13.59 34.25
C THR A 600 3.66 12.08 34.08
N TRP A 601 4.71 11.51 34.66
CA TRP A 601 4.99 10.07 34.61
C TRP A 601 5.23 9.53 36.03
N ASN A 602 4.27 8.75 36.53
CA ASN A 602 4.26 8.24 37.91
C ASN A 602 4.46 6.71 37.98
N HIS A 603 5.21 6.13 37.04
CA HIS A 603 5.48 4.70 36.98
C HIS A 603 6.95 4.42 37.29
N PRO A 604 7.33 4.10 38.54
CA PRO A 604 8.72 3.85 38.93
C PRO A 604 9.29 2.56 38.35
N ASP A 605 8.42 1.65 37.89
CA ASP A 605 8.79 0.32 37.39
C ASP A 605 8.86 0.28 35.85
N LEU A 606 8.53 1.40 35.19
CA LEU A 606 8.57 1.55 33.75
C LEU A 606 9.40 2.78 33.34
N PRO A 607 10.15 2.69 32.24
CA PRO A 607 10.85 3.84 31.70
C PRO A 607 9.84 4.90 31.24
N ASP A 608 10.23 6.16 31.40
CA ASP A 608 9.45 7.27 30.88
C ASP A 608 9.52 7.30 29.34
N PRO A 609 8.39 7.44 28.62
CA PRO A 609 8.35 7.48 27.15
C PRO A 609 9.13 8.64 26.53
N ILE A 610 9.37 9.74 27.25
CA ILE A 610 10.27 10.83 26.81
C ILE A 610 11.71 10.63 27.33
N GLY A 611 12.05 9.45 27.83
CA GLY A 611 13.39 9.13 28.31
C GLY A 611 13.80 9.94 29.54
N ASN A 612 15.07 10.33 29.58
CA ASN A 612 15.67 10.87 30.81
C ASN A 612 15.56 12.37 31.02
N ARG A 613 14.76 13.08 30.23
CA ARG A 613 14.66 14.53 30.41
C ARG A 613 14.17 14.83 31.82
N ARG A 614 14.81 15.79 32.50
CA ARG A 614 14.42 16.27 33.84
C ARG A 614 14.08 17.77 33.86
N GLU A 615 14.48 18.51 32.84
CA GLU A 615 14.21 19.94 32.68
C GLU A 615 12.71 20.22 32.53
N GLN A 616 12.24 21.26 33.21
CA GLN A 616 10.88 21.80 33.10
C GLN A 616 10.77 22.79 31.93
N GLY A 617 9.54 23.07 31.50
CA GLY A 617 9.24 24.01 30.43
C GLY A 617 9.16 23.38 29.03
N PRO A 618 9.10 24.22 27.98
CA PRO A 618 8.69 23.79 26.65
C PRO A 618 9.60 22.72 26.05
N ILE A 619 8.99 21.80 25.33
CA ILE A 619 9.66 20.68 24.67
C ILE A 619 9.17 20.50 23.25
N LEU A 620 10.11 20.31 22.33
CA LEU A 620 9.84 19.87 20.97
C LEU A 620 10.05 18.36 20.89
N LEU A 621 8.98 17.65 20.51
CA LEU A 621 8.96 16.21 20.34
C LEU A 621 8.64 15.88 18.88
N ASP A 622 9.24 14.83 18.37
CA ASP A 622 8.88 14.27 17.08
C ASP A 622 7.62 13.40 17.15
N ASP A 623 7.07 13.09 15.98
CA ASP A 623 5.85 12.33 15.80
C ASP A 623 5.86 10.93 16.45
N ALA A 624 7.00 10.22 16.46
CA ALA A 624 7.07 8.89 17.03
C ALA A 624 6.92 8.93 18.56
N THR A 625 7.55 9.90 19.22
CA THR A 625 7.40 10.11 20.67
C THR A 625 6.00 10.59 21.04
N ILE A 626 5.38 11.48 20.25
CA ILE A 626 3.99 11.90 20.48
C ILE A 626 3.02 10.74 20.36
N ARG A 627 3.17 9.89 19.34
CA ARG A 627 2.34 8.68 19.18
C ARG A 627 2.52 7.71 20.34
N LEU A 628 3.75 7.56 20.85
CA LEU A 628 4.02 6.78 22.06
C LEU A 628 3.29 7.38 23.27
N LEU A 629 3.39 8.69 23.51
CA LEU A 629 2.69 9.37 24.62
C LEU A 629 1.17 9.22 24.54
N ILE A 630 0.58 9.41 23.36
CA ILE A 630 -0.86 9.18 23.14
C ILE A 630 -1.24 7.74 23.46
N ARG A 631 -0.39 6.77 23.10
CA ARG A 631 -0.62 5.36 23.43
C ARG A 631 -0.49 5.10 24.93
N CYS A 632 0.51 5.67 25.59
CA CYS A 632 0.65 5.60 27.05
C CYS A 632 -0.59 6.18 27.76
N ALA A 633 -1.12 7.30 27.25
CA ALA A 633 -2.35 7.89 27.79
C ALA A 633 -3.57 6.98 27.61
N LYS A 634 -3.72 6.33 26.45
CA LYS A 634 -4.76 5.32 26.22
C LYS A 634 -4.63 4.08 27.11
N LEU A 635 -3.41 3.76 27.55
CA LEU A 635 -3.12 2.69 28.51
C LEU A 635 -3.32 3.14 29.97
N GLY A 636 -3.69 4.40 30.21
CA GLY A 636 -3.84 4.97 31.54
C GLY A 636 -2.52 5.23 32.28
N LEU A 637 -1.40 5.31 31.55
CA LEU A 637 -0.06 5.49 32.13
C LEU A 637 0.35 6.97 32.27
N CYS A 638 -0.31 7.87 31.55
CA CYS A 638 -0.08 9.30 31.67
C CYS A 638 -1.31 10.07 31.16
N GLU A 639 -1.31 11.39 31.38
CA GLU A 639 -2.30 12.25 30.73
C GLU A 639 -2.03 12.38 29.22
N PRO A 640 -3.07 12.66 28.40
CA PRO A 640 -2.89 12.98 26.99
C PRO A 640 -1.91 14.16 26.81
N PRO A 641 -0.99 14.09 25.83
CA PRO A 641 -0.02 15.17 25.64
C PRO A 641 -0.72 16.46 25.20
N HIS A 642 -0.44 17.55 25.91
CA HIS A 642 -0.99 18.87 25.59
C HIS A 642 -0.12 19.60 24.55
N ILE A 643 -0.50 19.46 23.28
CA ILE A 643 0.23 20.05 22.15
C ILE A 643 -0.26 21.47 21.91
N THR A 644 0.65 22.44 22.03
CA THR A 644 0.39 23.88 21.86
C THR A 644 0.69 24.37 20.46
N GLU A 645 1.71 23.80 19.79
CA GLU A 645 2.07 24.13 18.42
C GLU A 645 2.51 22.87 17.68
N SER A 646 2.40 22.87 16.35
CA SER A 646 2.91 21.79 15.52
C SER A 646 3.47 22.27 14.19
N TRP A 647 4.46 21.56 13.67
CA TRP A 647 5.05 21.72 12.34
C TRP A 647 4.93 20.37 11.65
N THR A 648 3.90 20.20 10.83
CA THR A 648 3.57 18.88 10.26
C THR A 648 3.24 18.97 8.78
N SER A 649 3.40 17.88 8.05
CA SER A 649 2.88 17.70 6.69
C SER A 649 2.03 16.43 6.62
N GLY A 650 1.45 16.12 5.45
CA GLY A 650 0.90 14.79 5.20
C GLY A 650 1.92 13.69 5.54
N ALA A 651 1.45 12.57 6.06
CA ALA A 651 2.29 11.47 6.52
C ALA A 651 2.10 10.21 5.68
N THR A 652 3.15 9.39 5.59
CA THR A 652 3.05 8.03 5.06
C THR A 652 4.00 7.09 5.81
N GLU A 653 3.58 5.84 5.99
CA GLU A 653 4.46 4.74 6.42
C GLU A 653 5.12 4.03 5.23
N GLY A 654 4.59 4.22 4.01
CA GLY A 654 5.03 3.50 2.82
C GLY A 654 6.37 3.97 2.24
N LEU A 655 6.85 5.14 2.65
CA LEU A 655 8.00 5.83 2.06
C LEU A 655 9.30 5.00 2.12
N LEU A 656 9.59 4.40 3.26
CA LEU A 656 10.77 3.55 3.48
C LEU A 656 10.44 2.06 3.46
N GLU A 657 9.17 1.67 3.25
CA GLU A 657 8.75 0.29 3.46
C GLU A 657 9.41 -0.67 2.46
N LYS A 658 9.49 -0.30 1.17
CA LYS A 658 10.15 -1.14 0.17
C LYS A 658 11.66 -1.25 0.42
N PHE A 659 12.31 -0.13 0.75
CA PHE A 659 13.73 -0.09 1.15
C PHE A 659 14.00 -0.97 2.38
N ARG A 660 13.18 -0.83 3.42
CA ARG A 660 13.23 -1.64 4.65
C ARG A 660 13.10 -3.12 4.35
N ARG A 661 12.11 -3.52 3.54
CA ARG A 661 11.86 -4.92 3.20
C ARG A 661 13.03 -5.56 2.47
N VAL A 662 13.62 -4.87 1.50
CA VAL A 662 14.81 -5.37 0.78
C VAL A 662 15.97 -5.58 1.75
N LEU A 663 16.29 -4.60 2.59
CA LEU A 663 17.38 -4.72 3.57
C LEU A 663 17.09 -5.81 4.62
N THR A 664 15.83 -5.98 5.01
CA THR A 664 15.41 -7.04 5.95
C THR A 664 15.63 -8.40 5.33
N GLN A 665 15.13 -8.62 4.12
CA GLN A 665 15.29 -9.88 3.40
C GLN A 665 16.77 -10.22 3.19
N ALA A 666 17.57 -9.27 2.70
CA ALA A 666 19.00 -9.49 2.50
C ALA A 666 19.74 -9.80 3.81
N ARG A 667 19.38 -9.15 4.91
CA ARG A 667 19.94 -9.44 6.24
C ARG A 667 19.56 -10.84 6.72
N GLU A 668 18.30 -11.25 6.55
CA GLU A 668 17.82 -12.57 6.96
C GLU A 668 18.49 -13.68 6.15
N THR A 669 18.60 -13.51 4.82
CA THR A 669 19.36 -14.42 3.96
C THR A 669 20.83 -14.50 4.36
N ALA A 670 21.47 -13.38 4.70
CA ALA A 670 22.85 -13.38 5.16
C ALA A 670 23.03 -14.14 6.49
N ILE A 671 22.09 -14.00 7.43
CA ILE A 671 22.10 -14.77 8.69
C ILE A 671 21.92 -16.27 8.42
N LEU A 672 21.00 -16.65 7.53
CA LEU A 672 20.74 -18.06 7.20
C LEU A 672 21.94 -18.74 6.52
N ASN A 673 22.72 -17.97 5.77
CA ASN A 673 23.87 -18.47 5.01
C ASN A 673 25.22 -18.26 5.72
N ASP A 674 25.22 -17.76 6.96
CA ASP A 674 26.43 -17.34 7.70
C ASP A 674 27.35 -16.40 6.89
N ASP A 675 26.75 -15.50 6.10
CA ASP A 675 27.44 -14.49 5.29
C ASP A 675 27.68 -13.20 6.10
N ASP A 676 28.78 -13.18 6.85
CA ASP A 676 29.14 -12.06 7.72
C ASP A 676 29.44 -10.76 6.94
N VAL A 677 29.96 -10.86 5.71
CA VAL A 677 30.28 -9.71 4.86
C VAL A 677 29.01 -8.97 4.47
N THR A 678 28.02 -9.71 3.93
CA THR A 678 26.72 -9.13 3.61
C THR A 678 26.03 -8.62 4.87
N TYR A 679 26.07 -9.37 5.98
CA TYR A 679 25.45 -8.96 7.24
C TYR A 679 25.97 -7.61 7.76
N GLU A 680 27.29 -7.42 7.87
CA GLU A 680 27.88 -6.16 8.33
C GLU A 680 27.71 -5.04 7.30
N TYR A 681 27.68 -5.36 6.00
CA TYR A 681 27.38 -4.38 4.95
C TYR A 681 25.94 -3.83 5.04
N ILE A 682 24.93 -4.70 5.21
CA ILE A 682 23.53 -4.26 5.43
C ILE A 682 23.44 -3.36 6.66
N LYS A 683 24.10 -3.78 7.75
CA LYS A 683 24.16 -3.02 9.01
C LYS A 683 24.77 -1.65 8.84
N ALA A 684 25.87 -1.54 8.08
CA ALA A 684 26.48 -0.27 7.72
C ALA A 684 25.52 0.60 6.88
N MET A 685 24.79 0.02 5.91
CA MET A 685 23.86 0.75 5.05
C MET A 685 22.75 1.44 5.83
N TYR A 686 21.93 0.70 6.60
CA TYR A 686 20.82 1.36 7.31
C TYR A 686 21.31 2.31 8.40
N SER A 687 22.40 1.98 9.10
CA SER A 687 22.91 2.82 10.20
C SER A 687 23.46 4.15 9.68
N LYS A 688 24.22 4.11 8.57
CA LYS A 688 24.76 5.32 7.92
C LYS A 688 23.69 6.09 7.16
N PHE A 689 22.67 5.42 6.62
CA PHE A 689 21.51 6.11 6.04
C PHE A 689 20.84 7.01 7.09
N VAL A 690 20.46 6.46 8.25
CA VAL A 690 19.83 7.24 9.34
C VAL A 690 20.71 8.40 9.83
N SER A 691 22.01 8.18 9.97
CA SER A 691 22.90 9.23 10.47
C SER A 691 23.18 10.34 9.47
N THR A 692 22.99 10.08 8.16
CA THR A 692 23.34 11.03 7.10
C THR A 692 22.16 11.73 6.45
N ILE A 693 20.92 11.24 6.61
CA ILE A 693 19.73 11.91 6.07
C ILE A 693 19.40 13.24 6.74
N GLY A 694 19.94 13.51 7.95
CA GLY A 694 19.72 14.76 8.67
C GLY A 694 20.58 15.92 8.14
N GLU A 695 21.69 16.21 8.81
CA GLU A 695 22.73 17.11 8.29
C GLU A 695 24.04 16.32 8.13
N SER A 696 24.53 16.24 6.88
CA SER A 696 25.77 15.55 6.54
C SER A 696 26.53 16.29 5.44
N SER A 697 27.86 16.29 5.54
CA SER A 697 28.73 16.75 4.45
C SER A 697 28.94 15.69 3.37
N VAL A 698 28.55 14.44 3.65
CA VAL A 698 28.77 13.26 2.80
C VAL A 698 27.54 12.92 1.96
N ASN A 699 26.35 13.13 2.50
CA ASN A 699 25.08 12.91 1.80
C ASN A 699 24.52 14.26 1.33
N ARG A 700 24.59 14.51 0.02
CA ARG A 700 24.08 15.74 -0.60
C ARG A 700 22.71 15.55 -1.25
N ASP A 701 22.26 14.31 -1.37
CA ASP A 701 21.06 13.90 -2.11
C ASP A 701 19.79 14.12 -1.28
N ILE A 702 19.88 14.10 0.05
CA ILE A 702 18.74 14.32 0.96
C ILE A 702 19.17 15.09 2.23
N ARG A 703 18.33 16.02 2.68
CA ARG A 703 18.49 16.75 3.94
C ARG A 703 17.15 16.91 4.67
N ARG A 704 16.82 15.93 5.52
CA ARG A 704 15.59 15.79 6.31
C ARG A 704 15.91 15.49 7.79
N PRO A 705 16.33 16.50 8.56
CA PRO A 705 16.59 16.33 10.00
C PRO A 705 15.36 15.88 10.78
N ASP A 706 14.16 16.29 10.35
CA ASP A 706 12.88 15.81 10.87
C ASP A 706 12.72 14.28 10.71
N TRP A 707 13.03 13.71 9.53
CA TRP A 707 13.01 12.25 9.34
C TRP A 707 14.02 11.54 10.24
N MET A 708 15.23 12.09 10.38
CA MET A 708 16.26 11.53 11.25
C MET A 708 15.76 11.42 12.71
N HIS A 709 15.14 12.47 13.24
CA HIS A 709 14.58 12.45 14.59
C HIS A 709 13.46 11.42 14.73
N ILE A 710 12.47 11.43 13.81
CA ILE A 710 11.34 10.50 13.85
C ILE A 710 11.82 9.04 13.82
N ILE A 711 12.77 8.70 12.95
CA ILE A 711 13.29 7.32 12.85
C ILE A 711 14.06 6.92 14.13
N ARG A 712 14.86 7.82 14.70
CA ARG A 712 15.58 7.54 15.96
C ARG A 712 14.61 7.34 17.13
N SER A 713 13.66 8.24 17.27
CA SER A 713 12.60 8.17 18.27
C SER A 713 11.72 6.95 18.12
N GLN A 714 11.43 6.52 16.89
CA GLN A 714 10.74 5.26 16.63
C GLN A 714 11.52 4.05 17.16
N ALA A 715 12.86 4.04 17.03
CA ALA A 715 13.69 2.97 17.60
C ALA A 715 13.58 2.94 19.14
N PHE A 716 13.62 4.10 19.80
CA PHE A 716 13.38 4.21 21.24
C PHE A 716 11.97 3.76 21.65
N ALA A 717 10.95 4.15 20.89
CA ALA A 717 9.57 3.74 21.13
C ALA A 717 9.37 2.22 20.97
N ASN A 718 10.00 1.61 19.97
CA ASN A 718 9.99 0.16 19.77
C ASN A 718 10.60 -0.59 20.97
N LEU A 719 11.72 -0.09 21.50
CA LEU A 719 12.33 -0.64 22.72
C LEU A 719 11.41 -0.45 23.94
N TRP A 720 10.77 0.71 24.07
CA TRP A 720 9.80 0.98 25.13
C TRP A 720 8.62 -0.01 25.08
N TYR A 721 8.07 -0.31 23.89
CA TYR A 721 7.00 -1.30 23.73
C TYR A 721 7.43 -2.70 24.18
N LYS A 722 8.69 -3.09 23.93
CA LYS A 722 9.25 -4.35 24.42
C LYS A 722 9.36 -4.34 25.95
N ALA A 723 9.86 -3.25 26.55
CA ALA A 723 9.92 -3.11 28.00
C ALA A 723 8.53 -3.19 28.65
N HIS A 724 7.54 -2.48 28.11
CA HIS A 724 6.16 -2.54 28.60
C HIS A 724 5.54 -3.94 28.45
N ARG A 725 5.79 -4.64 27.33
CA ARG A 725 5.35 -6.03 27.13
C ARG A 725 5.98 -6.98 28.15
N ALA A 726 7.28 -6.84 28.41
CA ALA A 726 8.00 -7.61 29.41
C ALA A 726 7.40 -7.39 30.80
N HIS A 727 7.21 -6.12 31.19
CA HIS A 727 6.59 -5.74 32.45
C HIS A 727 5.18 -6.33 32.62
N LYS A 728 4.34 -6.22 31.59
CA LYS A 728 2.97 -6.77 31.61
C LYS A 728 2.95 -8.30 31.78
N LYS A 729 3.99 -8.99 31.34
CA LYS A 729 4.14 -10.46 31.47
C LYS A 729 4.89 -10.88 32.74
N GLY A 730 5.10 -9.97 33.69
CA GLY A 730 5.69 -10.26 34.99
C GLY A 730 7.21 -10.19 35.05
N LEU A 731 7.89 -9.80 33.96
CA LEU A 731 9.32 -9.54 33.99
C LEU A 731 9.60 -8.17 34.60
N THR A 732 10.59 -8.06 35.48
CA THR A 732 10.98 -6.79 36.08
C THR A 732 12.03 -6.10 35.21
N ILE A 733 11.77 -4.84 34.82
CA ILE A 733 12.69 -4.06 33.99
C ILE A 733 13.74 -3.42 34.90
N VAL A 734 15.01 -3.81 34.76
CA VAL A 734 16.09 -3.30 35.62
C VAL A 734 16.73 -2.06 35.02
N ARG A 735 16.99 -2.07 33.71
CA ARG A 735 17.58 -0.95 32.96
C ARG A 735 17.10 -0.95 31.52
N LEU A 736 17.05 0.24 30.93
CA LEU A 736 16.83 0.45 29.50
C LEU A 736 17.91 1.38 28.96
N ARG A 737 18.68 0.94 27.97
CA ARG A 737 19.82 1.69 27.42
C ARG A 737 19.79 1.73 25.90
N GLY A 738 20.08 2.91 25.36
CA GLY A 738 20.16 3.09 23.91
C GLY A 738 18.85 2.76 23.21
N THR A 739 18.95 2.19 22.02
CA THR A 739 17.79 1.79 21.19
C THR A 739 17.52 0.29 21.22
N ASP A 740 18.39 -0.47 21.86
CA ASP A 740 18.53 -1.91 21.66
C ASP A 740 18.79 -2.71 22.94
N GLU A 741 19.17 -2.11 24.07
CA GLU A 741 19.49 -2.87 25.28
C GLU A 741 18.36 -2.83 26.32
N LEU A 742 17.78 -4.00 26.57
CA LEU A 742 16.75 -4.25 27.58
C LEU A 742 17.28 -5.17 28.68
N HIS A 743 17.39 -4.65 29.90
CA HIS A 743 17.86 -5.44 31.04
C HIS A 743 16.68 -5.85 31.90
N ILE A 744 16.52 -7.15 32.12
CA ILE A 744 15.39 -7.71 32.83
C ILE A 744 15.84 -8.72 33.88
N THR A 745 14.96 -8.93 34.85
CA THR A 745 15.10 -9.97 35.87
C THR A 745 13.72 -10.55 36.18
N ALA A 746 13.69 -11.80 36.61
CA ALA A 746 12.48 -12.47 37.06
C ALA A 746 12.87 -13.64 37.99
N THR A 747 12.02 -13.91 38.97
CA THR A 747 12.23 -15.02 39.93
C THR A 747 11.80 -16.36 39.33
N ASP A 748 10.64 -16.38 38.64
CA ASP A 748 10.01 -17.64 38.16
C ASP A 748 9.59 -17.61 36.68
N THR A 749 10.02 -16.59 35.91
CA THR A 749 9.58 -16.41 34.52
C THR A 749 10.76 -16.31 33.57
N ASP A 750 10.93 -17.29 32.68
CA ASP A 750 11.91 -17.19 31.60
C ASP A 750 11.44 -16.13 30.60
N TRP A 751 12.32 -15.21 30.23
CA TRP A 751 12.03 -14.16 29.26
C TRP A 751 11.66 -14.72 27.88
N ARG A 752 12.08 -15.95 27.58
CA ARG A 752 11.71 -16.70 26.37
C ARG A 752 10.21 -17.02 26.27
N THR A 753 9.49 -16.98 27.40
CA THR A 753 8.02 -17.07 27.40
C THR A 753 7.36 -15.81 26.85
N VAL A 754 8.09 -14.69 26.82
CA VAL A 754 7.61 -13.39 26.35
C VAL A 754 8.11 -13.07 24.94
N PHE A 755 9.34 -13.46 24.62
CA PHE A 755 9.99 -13.16 23.34
C PHE A 755 10.67 -14.39 22.74
N ASN A 756 10.67 -14.49 21.42
CA ASN A 756 11.46 -15.50 20.71
C ASN A 756 12.94 -15.11 20.74
N GLU A 757 13.81 -16.10 20.98
CA GLU A 757 15.26 -15.92 20.95
C GLU A 757 15.80 -16.10 19.53
N GLY A 758 16.63 -15.15 19.08
CA GLY A 758 17.32 -15.28 17.80
C GLY A 758 17.89 -13.96 17.26
N ARG A 759 18.18 -13.94 15.96
CA ARG A 759 18.86 -12.83 15.26
C ARG A 759 17.94 -12.07 14.29
N LEU A 760 16.70 -12.51 14.09
CA LEU A 760 15.72 -11.84 13.23
C LEU A 760 15.24 -10.54 13.86
N THR A 761 14.61 -9.67 13.04
CA THR A 761 14.18 -8.32 13.46
C THR A 761 13.10 -8.33 14.56
N THR A 762 12.29 -9.40 14.63
CA THR A 762 11.22 -9.61 15.61
C THR A 762 11.71 -10.31 16.89
N GLU A 763 12.92 -10.85 16.88
CA GLU A 763 13.50 -11.65 17.97
C GLU A 763 14.42 -10.82 18.87
N LEU A 764 14.72 -11.37 20.04
CA LEU A 764 15.71 -10.82 20.98
C LEU A 764 16.89 -11.77 21.11
N LYS A 765 18.09 -11.23 21.24
CA LYS A 765 19.30 -12.01 21.51
C LYS A 765 19.70 -11.86 22.97
N ASN A 766 20.01 -12.97 23.64
CA ASN A 766 20.70 -12.91 24.92
C ASN A 766 22.15 -12.41 24.69
N LYS A 767 22.47 -11.23 25.23
CA LYS A 767 23.76 -10.57 25.05
C LYS A 767 24.75 -10.92 26.15
N ASP A 768 24.28 -10.88 27.39
CA ASP A 768 25.09 -11.06 28.59
C ASP A 768 24.19 -11.31 29.82
N GLN A 769 24.78 -11.81 30.90
CA GLN A 769 24.13 -11.97 32.18
C GLN A 769 25.08 -11.50 33.30
N TYR A 770 24.58 -10.66 34.21
CA TYR A 770 25.38 -10.19 35.33
C TYR A 770 24.58 -10.12 36.62
N THR A 771 25.29 -10.23 37.75
CA THR A 771 24.68 -10.15 39.09
C THR A 771 24.88 -8.76 39.69
N LEU A 772 23.88 -8.27 40.41
CA LEU A 772 23.93 -7.05 41.21
C LEU A 772 23.93 -7.37 42.72
N PRO A 773 24.78 -6.70 43.53
CA PRO A 773 25.76 -5.68 43.16
C PRO A 773 26.96 -6.25 42.39
N ARG A 774 27.47 -5.53 41.39
CA ARG A 774 28.69 -5.94 40.68
C ARG A 774 29.89 -5.92 41.63
N SER A 775 30.62 -7.04 41.73
CA SER A 775 31.89 -7.13 42.47
C SER A 775 32.83 -5.99 42.07
N ARG A 776 33.39 -5.26 43.04
CA ARG A 776 34.32 -4.13 42.84
C ARG A 776 35.57 -4.45 42.00
N LYS A 777 35.82 -5.72 41.63
CA LYS A 777 36.96 -6.13 40.79
C LYS A 777 36.76 -5.95 39.28
N SER A 778 35.56 -5.66 38.78
CA SER A 778 35.30 -5.47 37.34
C SER A 778 35.18 -4.02 36.88
N ALA A 779 35.49 -3.05 37.74
CA ALA A 779 35.35 -1.61 37.47
C ALA A 779 36.69 -0.85 37.45
N ARG A 780 37.79 -1.52 37.08
CA ARG A 780 39.10 -0.88 36.84
C ARG A 780 39.50 -0.98 35.39
#